data_AF-A0A8S9WXP9-F1
#
_entry.id   AF-A0A8S9WXP9-F1
#
_cell.length_a   1.000
_cell.length_b   1.000
_cell.length_c   1.000
_cell.angle_alpha   90.00
_cell.angle_beta   90.00
_cell.angle_gamma   90.00
#
_symmetry.space_group_name_H-M   'P 1'
#
loop_
_entity.id
_entity.type
_entity.pdbx_description
1 polymer ?
#
loop_
_entity_poly.entity_id
_entity_poly.type
_entity_poly.pdbx_seq_one_letter_code
_entity_poly.pdbx_strand_id
1 'polypeptide(L)'
;MELDYTRVRFKFLAFTFVVISFGVQIVQFVDAQRSSKPRAIDGIIYPFFAVVASDGQATCCAVLYTTSRLVTACHCLLKNPSAPFGPPHELQHPEKIKVVIGCDPPLLHVRYGKLIKVHPKCQSNTTAMVYDYGVVEVSEPFEFCDGQDGARDIFAEQGAMIRAIHNPGTIHCKELDFDSASSYFVVRKGLYFIKSCEFDVNKHGLDFIESIQICANRTSSVVCGQPDHGTLLICQDVTNRQVLLGMSSGRNRLYCGGDLPRIYARMDAAVEWLRDAFRPDPKTNPDPEPTRNETTEATSESHTTNTGLPTIHSPTETSPYRIPTFILFVDAQQTLELGSLGEKVYPFFAVVKSDGHQSTCCAVLYTTSRLVTACHCLLKKPSASFGPPHELQQPENIKVLVGCHPPLLQVRYGRLIRVHPRCQSNTTAMIYDFGMIEVSEPFELLCDGQKAPRDIFAEQGAMTQAIQNPGTTHCEELDYDSAPTHIVVVRKGLSFIKSCELDLNKHGLNFKESIQVCANRNSSVVCGQVDHGTLLICQDVTNRQVLLGISSGRNHPYCGGDVPGIYARMDAAVEWLRDVVPPDPTTSPVPQPTGDETTEATSELHTTDTVATTELHTTDNEATTNLHPTDTGSPTSETPTETSPYRIPTFILVPRSSSPKPNHFVDAQQTLELGSLGGKVYPFFAVVKSGGHRSTCCAVLYTTSRLVTACHCLLKNPSAPFGPPHELQQPEKIKVLVGCHPPLLQVRYGSFIMVHPQCQSNTTAMVYDFGMIEVSEPFELLCDGQKAPRDIFAEQGAMTQAIHNPGTTHCEELDYDSAPTYIVVVRKGLSFIKSCEFDLNKHGLNFKESIQVCANQNSSVVCGQPDHGTLLICEDVTNRQVLLGMSSGRNHPYCGGDVPGIYARMDAAVEWLRDMVPPDPTTRPGPQPTGNETTEATSELSTTDTGSPTSQTPTETSPYRIPTFILVPRSSSPKPTLFFRLSC
;
A
#
# COMPACT_ATOMS: atom_id res chain seq x y z
N MET A 1 -26.76 -69.99 -36.99
CA MET A 1 -25.51 -69.21 -36.83
C MET A 1 -25.72 -67.70 -37.03
N GLU A 2 -26.71 -67.24 -37.83
CA GLU A 2 -26.97 -65.79 -37.99
C GLU A 2 -27.71 -65.11 -36.82
N LEU A 3 -28.47 -65.84 -36.01
CA LEU A 3 -29.24 -65.25 -34.89
C LEU A 3 -28.40 -64.87 -33.66
N ASP A 4 -27.17 -65.38 -33.54
CA ASP A 4 -26.29 -65.07 -32.39
C ASP A 4 -25.46 -63.80 -32.62
N TYR A 5 -25.16 -63.47 -33.87
CA TYR A 5 -24.33 -62.32 -34.21
C TYR A 5 -25.06 -60.99 -33.94
N THR A 6 -26.36 -60.95 -34.19
CA THR A 6 -27.21 -59.76 -33.92
C THR A 6 -27.34 -59.49 -32.42
N ARG A 7 -27.40 -60.55 -31.60
CA ARG A 7 -27.53 -60.44 -30.14
C ARG A 7 -26.24 -59.96 -29.49
N VAL A 8 -25.09 -60.40 -29.99
CA VAL A 8 -23.77 -59.90 -29.57
C VAL A 8 -23.56 -58.45 -30.01
N ARG A 9 -23.93 -58.10 -31.26
CA ARG A 9 -23.86 -56.70 -31.72
C ARG A 9 -24.75 -55.76 -30.91
N PHE A 10 -25.97 -56.18 -30.55
CA PHE A 10 -26.86 -55.34 -29.76
C PHE A 10 -26.35 -55.14 -28.33
N LYS A 11 -25.79 -56.18 -27.71
CA LYS A 11 -25.15 -56.05 -26.38
C LYS A 11 -23.90 -55.18 -26.43
N PHE A 12 -23.10 -55.29 -27.48
CA PHE A 12 -21.90 -54.47 -27.66
C PHE A 12 -22.25 -52.99 -27.91
N LEU A 13 -23.26 -52.71 -28.73
CA LEU A 13 -23.77 -51.35 -28.95
C LEU A 13 -24.39 -50.76 -27.68
N ALA A 14 -25.19 -51.52 -26.94
CA ALA A 14 -25.74 -51.06 -25.67
C ALA A 14 -24.65 -50.78 -24.63
N PHE A 15 -23.64 -51.64 -24.52
CA PHE A 15 -22.50 -51.42 -23.64
C PHE A 15 -21.68 -50.19 -24.05
N THR A 16 -21.43 -50.01 -25.36
CA THR A 16 -20.73 -48.84 -25.89
C THR A 16 -21.53 -47.56 -25.63
N PHE A 17 -22.85 -47.60 -25.77
CA PHE A 17 -23.73 -46.45 -25.48
C PHE A 17 -23.73 -46.09 -23.99
N VAL A 18 -23.71 -47.08 -23.09
CA VAL A 18 -23.59 -46.87 -21.64
C VAL A 18 -22.23 -46.29 -21.28
N VAL A 19 -21.13 -46.81 -21.85
CA VAL A 19 -19.77 -46.30 -21.60
C VAL A 19 -19.59 -44.89 -22.16
N ILE A 20 -20.12 -44.59 -23.34
CA ILE A 20 -20.10 -43.23 -23.91
C ILE A 20 -20.99 -42.29 -23.10
N SER A 21 -22.18 -42.73 -22.66
CA SER A 21 -23.06 -41.87 -21.85
C SER A 21 -22.47 -41.58 -20.47
N PHE A 22 -21.84 -42.57 -19.83
CA PHE A 22 -21.08 -42.37 -18.60
C PHE A 22 -19.85 -41.49 -18.83
N GLY A 23 -19.12 -41.70 -19.94
CA GLY A 23 -17.98 -40.87 -20.32
C GLY A 23 -18.39 -39.41 -20.57
N VAL A 24 -19.51 -39.16 -21.24
CA VAL A 24 -20.05 -37.82 -21.50
C VAL A 24 -20.56 -37.18 -20.21
N GLN A 25 -21.22 -37.93 -19.31
CA GLN A 25 -21.61 -37.39 -18.00
C GLN A 25 -20.41 -37.09 -17.11
N ILE A 26 -19.37 -37.91 -17.13
CA ILE A 26 -18.12 -37.66 -16.41
C ILE A 26 -17.37 -36.47 -17.01
N VAL A 27 -17.32 -36.33 -18.34
CA VAL A 27 -16.68 -35.18 -19.02
C VAL A 27 -17.48 -33.90 -18.81
N GLN A 28 -18.82 -33.92 -18.87
CA GLN A 28 -19.66 -32.77 -18.54
C GLN A 28 -19.58 -32.40 -17.05
N PHE A 29 -19.41 -33.38 -16.16
CA PHE A 29 -19.20 -33.15 -14.74
C PHE A 29 -17.81 -32.58 -14.44
N VAL A 30 -16.77 -33.06 -15.12
CA VAL A 30 -15.39 -32.55 -15.02
C VAL A 30 -15.25 -31.18 -15.69
N ASP A 31 -15.97 -30.91 -16.79
CA ASP A 31 -16.02 -29.59 -17.42
C ASP A 31 -16.84 -28.58 -16.62
N ALA A 32 -17.92 -28.98 -15.95
CA ALA A 32 -18.63 -28.11 -15.00
C ALA A 32 -17.74 -27.73 -13.78
N GLN A 33 -16.85 -28.63 -13.36
CA GLN A 33 -15.84 -28.34 -12.34
C GLN A 33 -14.60 -27.59 -12.86
N ARG A 34 -14.26 -27.70 -14.16
CA ARG A 34 -13.13 -26.97 -14.78
C ARG A 34 -13.50 -25.59 -15.34
N SER A 35 -14.77 -25.36 -15.66
CA SER A 35 -15.31 -24.13 -16.24
C SER A 35 -15.59 -23.03 -15.19
N SER A 36 -15.71 -23.42 -13.92
CA SER A 36 -15.95 -22.51 -12.80
C SER A 36 -14.63 -22.06 -12.16
N LYS A 37 -13.75 -21.43 -12.95
CA LYS A 37 -12.52 -20.82 -12.42
C LYS A 37 -12.89 -19.55 -11.65
N PRO A 38 -12.72 -19.49 -10.33
CA PRO A 38 -12.67 -18.21 -9.66
C PRO A 38 -11.41 -17.49 -10.17
N ARG A 39 -11.54 -16.22 -10.53
CA ARG A 39 -10.39 -15.31 -10.64
C ARG A 39 -10.39 -14.45 -9.39
N ALA A 40 -9.22 -14.10 -8.87
CA ALA A 40 -9.08 -12.97 -7.96
C ALA A 40 -9.83 -11.76 -8.55
N ILE A 41 -10.85 -11.27 -7.83
CA ILE A 41 -11.68 -10.16 -8.29
C ILE A 41 -10.97 -8.89 -7.88
N ASP A 42 -10.50 -8.11 -8.85
CA ASP A 42 -9.70 -6.90 -8.62
C ASP A 42 -8.43 -7.13 -7.78
N GLY A 43 -7.86 -8.35 -7.80
CA GLY A 43 -6.68 -8.70 -6.98
C GLY A 43 -6.95 -8.83 -5.48
N ILE A 44 -8.22 -8.79 -5.04
CA ILE A 44 -8.61 -8.96 -3.64
C ILE A 44 -9.14 -10.38 -3.43
N ILE A 45 -8.51 -11.11 -2.51
CA ILE A 45 -8.93 -12.45 -2.09
C ILE A 45 -9.86 -12.30 -0.88
N TYR A 46 -11.02 -12.98 -0.92
CA TYR A 46 -11.95 -13.07 0.21
C TYR A 46 -11.87 -14.49 0.80
N PRO A 47 -10.91 -14.81 1.67
CA PRO A 47 -10.64 -16.20 2.09
C PRO A 47 -11.78 -16.82 2.90
N PHE A 48 -12.65 -15.98 3.47
CA PHE A 48 -13.85 -16.38 4.20
C PHE A 48 -15.08 -16.60 3.30
N PHE A 49 -15.01 -16.23 2.02
CA PHE A 49 -16.11 -16.39 1.08
C PHE A 49 -16.25 -17.86 0.68
N ALA A 50 -17.48 -18.37 0.70
CA ALA A 50 -17.79 -19.74 0.34
C ALA A 50 -18.98 -19.81 -0.61
N VAL A 51 -19.01 -20.87 -1.43
CA VAL A 51 -20.19 -21.26 -2.21
C VAL A 51 -20.83 -22.50 -1.57
N VAL A 52 -22.12 -22.39 -1.30
CA VAL A 52 -22.98 -23.50 -0.88
C VAL A 52 -23.62 -24.08 -2.13
N ALA A 53 -23.37 -25.34 -2.38
CA ALA A 53 -23.98 -26.12 -3.45
C ALA A 53 -24.88 -27.22 -2.86
N SER A 54 -26.05 -27.40 -3.44
CA SER A 54 -26.96 -28.51 -3.14
C SER A 54 -27.11 -29.39 -4.38
N ASP A 55 -27.02 -30.71 -4.19
CA ASP A 55 -27.13 -31.69 -5.29
C ASP A 55 -26.20 -31.34 -6.47
N GLY A 56 -25.03 -30.77 -6.18
CA GLY A 56 -24.01 -30.37 -7.16
C GLY A 56 -24.23 -29.02 -7.85
N GLN A 57 -25.34 -28.33 -7.61
CA GLN A 57 -25.62 -27.00 -8.16
C GLN A 57 -25.25 -25.92 -7.15
N ALA A 58 -24.49 -24.90 -7.56
CA ALA A 58 -24.24 -23.72 -6.74
C ALA A 58 -25.57 -23.01 -6.42
N THR A 59 -25.91 -22.96 -5.14
CA THR A 59 -27.18 -22.43 -4.67
C THR A 59 -27.02 -21.04 -4.07
N CYS A 60 -26.04 -20.85 -3.18
CA CYS A 60 -25.89 -19.59 -2.45
C CYS A 60 -24.45 -19.26 -2.02
N CYS A 61 -24.21 -18.00 -1.69
CA CYS A 61 -23.04 -17.51 -1.01
C CYS A 61 -23.12 -17.83 0.48
N ALA A 62 -21.96 -18.00 1.11
CA ALA A 62 -21.83 -18.12 2.55
C ALA A 62 -20.54 -17.46 3.04
N VAL A 63 -20.50 -17.18 4.35
CA VAL A 63 -19.32 -16.66 5.04
C VAL A 63 -18.88 -17.64 6.10
N LEU A 64 -17.62 -18.05 6.03
CA LEU A 64 -16.95 -18.82 7.06
C LEU A 64 -16.65 -17.93 8.26
N TYR A 65 -17.23 -18.24 9.43
CA TYR A 65 -17.04 -17.47 10.66
C TYR A 65 -16.36 -18.26 11.79
N THR A 66 -16.14 -19.56 11.56
CA THR A 66 -15.19 -20.41 12.29
C THR A 66 -14.60 -21.41 11.28
N THR A 67 -13.57 -22.16 11.63
CA THR A 67 -12.99 -23.19 10.73
C THR A 67 -13.99 -24.27 10.29
N SER A 68 -15.12 -24.46 10.98
CA SER A 68 -16.09 -25.52 10.65
C SER A 68 -17.53 -25.02 10.48
N ARG A 69 -17.77 -23.71 10.52
CA ARG A 69 -19.14 -23.16 10.47
C ARG A 69 -19.25 -21.95 9.57
N LEU A 70 -20.30 -21.95 8.77
CA LEU A 70 -20.64 -20.92 7.80
C LEU A 70 -22.02 -20.35 8.07
N VAL A 71 -22.19 -19.06 7.81
CA VAL A 71 -23.49 -18.39 7.78
C VAL A 71 -23.90 -18.13 6.33
N THR A 72 -25.17 -18.34 6.03
CA THR A 72 -25.80 -18.13 4.71
C THR A 72 -27.24 -17.67 4.91
N ALA A 73 -27.99 -17.46 3.84
CA ALA A 73 -29.41 -17.14 3.92
C ALA A 73 -30.26 -18.40 4.22
N CYS A 74 -31.39 -18.27 4.93
CA CYS A 74 -32.18 -19.44 5.32
C CYS A 74 -32.84 -20.11 4.12
N HIS A 75 -33.28 -19.34 3.13
CA HIS A 75 -33.91 -19.86 1.92
C HIS A 75 -32.97 -20.80 1.13
N CYS A 76 -31.66 -20.65 1.26
CA CYS A 76 -30.65 -21.51 0.63
C CYS A 76 -30.67 -22.96 1.15
N LEU A 77 -31.20 -23.18 2.35
CA LEU A 77 -31.14 -24.45 3.07
C LEU A 77 -32.49 -25.19 3.07
N LEU A 78 -33.53 -24.60 2.47
CA LEU A 78 -34.87 -25.18 2.37
C LEU A 78 -35.01 -26.11 1.16
N LYS A 79 -35.90 -27.11 1.26
CA LYS A 79 -36.23 -27.99 0.12
C LYS A 79 -37.00 -27.27 -0.99
N ASN A 80 -37.83 -26.28 -0.65
CA ASN A 80 -38.66 -25.54 -1.62
C ASN A 80 -38.70 -24.03 -1.30
N PRO A 81 -37.64 -23.26 -1.62
CA PRO A 81 -37.57 -21.84 -1.29
C PRO A 81 -38.39 -20.93 -2.19
N SER A 82 -38.97 -21.45 -3.29
CA SER A 82 -39.73 -20.66 -4.26
C SER A 82 -41.17 -20.36 -3.83
N ALA A 83 -41.73 -21.20 -2.94
CA ALA A 83 -43.05 -21.00 -2.35
C ALA A 83 -42.97 -20.17 -1.05
N PRO A 84 -44.06 -19.55 -0.59
CA PRO A 84 -44.09 -19.00 0.76
C PRO A 84 -43.78 -20.09 1.78
N PHE A 85 -42.98 -19.78 2.79
CA PHE A 85 -42.54 -20.75 3.79
C PHE A 85 -42.50 -20.12 5.19
N GLY A 86 -42.56 -20.96 6.21
CA GLY A 86 -42.45 -20.58 7.61
C GLY A 86 -42.22 -21.81 8.50
N PRO A 87 -42.21 -21.65 9.83
CA PRO A 87 -42.03 -22.75 10.76
C PRO A 87 -43.23 -23.72 10.74
N PRO A 88 -43.01 -25.05 10.87
CA PRO A 88 -41.72 -25.74 10.88
C PRO A 88 -41.05 -25.77 9.50
N HIS A 89 -39.73 -25.61 9.45
CA HIS A 89 -38.97 -25.57 8.20
C HIS A 89 -38.64 -26.97 7.67
N GLU A 90 -38.88 -27.20 6.38
CA GLU A 90 -38.41 -28.39 5.69
C GLU A 90 -37.01 -28.16 5.12
N LEU A 91 -35.99 -28.55 5.89
CA LEU A 91 -34.59 -28.39 5.53
C LEU A 91 -34.11 -29.48 4.56
N GLN A 92 -33.10 -29.13 3.75
CA GLN A 92 -32.34 -30.10 2.97
C GLN A 92 -31.59 -31.08 3.88
N HIS A 93 -31.14 -32.18 3.31
CA HIS A 93 -30.30 -33.13 4.03
C HIS A 93 -28.86 -32.57 4.12
N PRO A 94 -28.23 -32.46 5.31
CA PRO A 94 -26.89 -31.91 5.46
C PRO A 94 -25.85 -32.53 4.53
N GLU A 95 -25.92 -33.85 4.31
CA GLU A 95 -25.01 -34.60 3.45
C GLU A 95 -25.10 -34.22 1.96
N LYS A 96 -26.20 -33.58 1.54
CA LYS A 96 -26.36 -33.04 0.18
C LYS A 96 -25.76 -31.64 0.02
N ILE A 97 -25.44 -30.98 1.12
CA ILE A 97 -24.82 -29.66 1.13
C ILE A 97 -23.33 -29.82 0.96
N LYS A 98 -22.81 -29.28 -0.14
CA LYS A 98 -21.38 -29.15 -0.42
C LYS A 98 -20.98 -27.69 -0.22
N VAL A 99 -19.91 -27.45 0.51
CA VAL A 99 -19.33 -26.13 0.71
C VAL A 99 -17.98 -26.09 0.01
N VAL A 100 -17.78 -25.07 -0.83
CA VAL A 100 -16.54 -24.84 -1.56
C VAL A 100 -15.94 -23.52 -1.13
N ILE A 101 -14.68 -23.53 -0.71
CA ILE A 101 -13.91 -22.35 -0.27
C ILE A 101 -12.59 -22.31 -1.04
N GLY A 102 -12.11 -21.11 -1.32
CA GLY A 102 -10.87 -20.86 -2.05
C GLY A 102 -11.13 -20.22 -3.41
N CYS A 103 -10.27 -19.28 -3.79
CA CYS A 103 -10.42 -18.49 -5.01
C CYS A 103 -9.45 -18.90 -6.13
N ASP A 104 -8.48 -19.80 -5.91
CA ASP A 104 -7.58 -20.21 -6.98
C ASP A 104 -7.31 -21.73 -6.93
N PRO A 105 -7.55 -22.47 -8.04
CA PRO A 105 -7.01 -23.81 -8.21
C PRO A 105 -5.48 -23.74 -8.17
N PRO A 106 -4.79 -24.64 -7.44
CA PRO A 106 -5.29 -25.93 -6.93
C PRO A 106 -5.89 -25.93 -5.51
N LEU A 107 -6.00 -24.79 -4.84
CA LEU A 107 -6.34 -24.69 -3.40
C LEU A 107 -7.86 -24.61 -3.13
N LEU A 108 -8.69 -25.30 -3.93
CA LEU A 108 -10.12 -25.41 -3.65
C LEU A 108 -10.37 -26.43 -2.54
N HIS A 109 -10.81 -25.95 -1.39
CA HIS A 109 -11.20 -26.81 -0.28
C HIS A 109 -12.69 -27.13 -0.39
N VAL A 110 -12.99 -28.42 -0.48
CA VAL A 110 -14.35 -28.94 -0.50
C VAL A 110 -14.65 -29.60 0.84
N ARG A 111 -15.81 -29.27 1.41
CA ARG A 111 -16.35 -29.91 2.61
C ARG A 111 -17.83 -30.21 2.45
N TYR A 112 -18.34 -31.14 3.25
CA TYR A 112 -19.74 -31.56 3.23
C TYR A 112 -20.44 -31.12 4.51
N GLY A 113 -21.74 -30.84 4.42
CA GLY A 113 -22.55 -30.48 5.57
C GLY A 113 -22.68 -31.65 6.54
N LYS A 114 -22.43 -31.38 7.81
CA LYS A 114 -22.71 -32.25 8.95
C LYS A 114 -24.04 -31.90 9.60
N LEU A 115 -24.32 -30.60 9.70
CA LEU A 115 -25.53 -30.07 10.32
C LEU A 115 -25.91 -28.77 9.63
N ILE A 116 -27.22 -28.58 9.42
CA ILE A 116 -27.76 -27.29 8.97
C ILE A 116 -28.87 -26.84 9.91
N LYS A 117 -28.93 -25.53 10.17
CA LYS A 117 -30.00 -24.88 10.95
C LYS A 117 -30.42 -23.58 10.28
N VAL A 118 -31.65 -23.18 10.51
CA VAL A 118 -32.18 -21.87 10.10
C VAL A 118 -32.74 -21.15 11.32
N HIS A 119 -32.83 -19.82 11.24
CA HIS A 119 -33.44 -19.03 12.30
C HIS A 119 -34.90 -19.47 12.52
N PRO A 120 -35.37 -19.69 13.76
CA PRO A 120 -36.72 -20.22 14.02
C PRO A 120 -37.84 -19.29 13.57
N LYS A 121 -37.55 -18.01 13.33
CA LYS A 121 -38.47 -17.01 12.75
C LYS A 121 -38.25 -16.74 11.26
N CYS A 122 -37.38 -17.49 10.59
CA CYS A 122 -37.20 -17.41 9.14
C CYS A 122 -38.55 -17.67 8.46
N GLN A 123 -39.07 -16.72 7.70
CA GLN A 123 -40.31 -16.90 6.94
C GLN A 123 -40.33 -15.99 5.72
N SER A 124 -41.03 -16.44 4.69
CA SER A 124 -41.30 -15.69 3.47
C SER A 124 -42.79 -15.78 3.19
N ASN A 125 -43.47 -14.63 3.13
CA ASN A 125 -44.89 -14.53 2.80
C ASN A 125 -45.07 -13.74 1.48
N THR A 126 -46.25 -13.16 1.23
CA THR A 126 -46.51 -12.39 0.02
C THR A 126 -46.01 -10.94 0.06
N THR A 127 -45.62 -10.43 1.24
CA THR A 127 -45.25 -9.03 1.47
C THR A 127 -43.82 -8.86 1.99
N ALA A 128 -43.23 -9.89 2.60
CA ALA A 128 -41.97 -9.80 3.32
C ALA A 128 -41.18 -11.11 3.37
N MET A 129 -39.85 -10.97 3.49
CA MET A 129 -38.95 -12.05 3.85
C MET A 129 -38.13 -11.64 5.08
N VAL A 130 -38.30 -12.35 6.19
CA VAL A 130 -37.81 -11.91 7.50
C VAL A 130 -36.98 -13.00 8.17
N TYR A 131 -35.96 -12.58 8.92
CA TYR A 131 -34.98 -13.45 9.58
C TYR A 131 -34.34 -14.47 8.62
N ASP A 132 -33.90 -14.01 7.45
CA ASP A 132 -33.30 -14.84 6.42
C ASP A 132 -31.86 -15.27 6.77
N TYR A 133 -31.72 -16.07 7.84
CA TYR A 133 -30.45 -16.53 8.38
C TYR A 133 -30.42 -18.06 8.46
N GLY A 134 -29.41 -18.65 7.85
CA GLY A 134 -29.09 -20.06 7.84
C GLY A 134 -27.64 -20.29 8.28
N VAL A 135 -27.35 -21.50 8.75
CA VAL A 135 -26.01 -21.88 9.18
C VAL A 135 -25.71 -23.30 8.74
N VAL A 136 -24.46 -23.53 8.33
CA VAL A 136 -23.94 -24.84 7.92
C VAL A 136 -22.73 -25.17 8.78
N GLU A 137 -22.76 -26.28 9.51
CA GLU A 137 -21.56 -26.89 10.10
C GLU A 137 -21.07 -27.97 9.16
N VAL A 138 -19.79 -27.94 8.80
CA VAL A 138 -19.18 -28.93 7.93
C VAL A 138 -18.63 -30.12 8.72
N SER A 139 -18.54 -31.28 8.07
CA SER A 139 -18.07 -32.54 8.68
C SER A 139 -16.60 -32.49 9.10
N GLU A 140 -15.79 -31.79 8.32
CA GLU A 140 -14.36 -31.61 8.56
C GLU A 140 -14.05 -30.11 8.54
N PRO A 141 -13.31 -29.58 9.53
CA PRO A 141 -12.86 -28.20 9.50
C PRO A 141 -12.05 -27.88 8.23
N PHE A 142 -12.10 -26.62 7.83
CA PHE A 142 -11.16 -26.05 6.87
C PHE A 142 -9.82 -25.84 7.57
N GLU A 143 -8.77 -26.25 6.89
CA GLU A 143 -7.39 -25.95 7.26
C GLU A 143 -6.99 -24.71 6.46
N PHE A 144 -6.52 -23.67 7.13
CA PHE A 144 -6.02 -22.46 6.47
C PHE A 144 -4.50 -22.50 6.42
N CYS A 145 -3.93 -22.00 5.33
CA CYS A 145 -2.49 -21.77 5.26
C CYS A 145 -2.07 -20.72 6.30
N ASP A 146 -0.89 -20.90 6.89
CA ASP A 146 -0.33 -19.96 7.86
C ASP A 146 -0.34 -18.52 7.32
N GLY A 147 -0.94 -17.59 8.07
CA GLY A 147 -0.99 -16.16 7.74
C GLY A 147 -2.24 -15.66 7.00
N GLN A 148 -3.21 -16.52 6.65
CA GLN A 148 -4.53 -16.07 6.19
C GLN A 148 -5.58 -16.24 7.30
N ASP A 149 -6.15 -15.13 7.77
CA ASP A 149 -7.36 -15.13 8.60
C ASP A 149 -8.54 -15.64 7.76
N GLY A 150 -8.68 -16.96 7.67
CA GLY A 150 -9.65 -17.58 6.77
C GLY A 150 -11.09 -17.58 7.27
N ALA A 151 -11.33 -17.30 8.55
CA ALA A 151 -12.67 -17.17 9.14
C ALA A 151 -12.88 -15.76 9.69
N ARG A 152 -14.07 -15.18 9.47
CA ARG A 152 -14.42 -13.87 10.05
C ARG A 152 -14.92 -14.01 11.48
N ASP A 153 -14.36 -13.23 12.39
CA ASP A 153 -14.93 -13.07 13.73
C ASP A 153 -16.14 -12.11 13.69
N ILE A 154 -17.28 -12.64 13.24
CA ILE A 154 -18.54 -11.88 13.17
C ILE A 154 -19.04 -11.43 14.54
N PHE A 155 -18.59 -12.08 15.63
CA PHE A 155 -18.98 -11.71 16.98
C PHE A 155 -18.26 -10.44 17.44
N ALA A 156 -16.95 -10.35 17.17
CA ALA A 156 -16.17 -9.14 17.43
C ALA A 156 -16.59 -7.96 16.54
N GLU A 157 -17.14 -8.23 15.36
CA GLU A 157 -17.53 -7.20 14.39
C GLU A 157 -18.89 -6.56 14.64
N GLN A 158 -19.72 -7.11 15.55
CA GLN A 158 -21.09 -6.63 15.76
C GLN A 158 -21.19 -5.11 15.99
N GLY A 159 -20.29 -4.55 16.80
CA GLY A 159 -20.27 -3.10 17.07
C GLY A 159 -19.93 -2.26 15.82
N ALA A 160 -19.06 -2.77 14.95
CA ALA A 160 -18.71 -2.10 13.70
C ALA A 160 -19.85 -2.18 12.68
N MET A 161 -20.56 -3.32 12.62
CA MET A 161 -21.77 -3.47 11.80
C MET A 161 -22.84 -2.44 12.21
N ILE A 162 -23.12 -2.31 13.52
CA ILE A 162 -24.11 -1.35 14.03
C ILE A 162 -23.75 0.08 13.63
N ARG A 163 -22.49 0.49 13.84
CA ARG A 163 -22.02 1.83 13.45
C ARG A 163 -22.16 2.06 11.95
N ALA A 164 -21.86 1.04 11.15
CA ALA A 164 -21.95 1.15 9.70
C ALA A 164 -23.41 1.32 9.23
N ILE A 165 -24.33 0.57 9.83
CA ILE A 165 -25.77 0.66 9.52
C ILE A 165 -26.35 2.05 9.85
N HIS A 166 -25.87 2.69 10.93
CA HIS A 166 -26.39 3.99 11.37
C HIS A 166 -25.76 5.19 10.64
N ASN A 167 -24.68 4.98 9.86
CA ASN A 167 -23.95 6.05 9.16
C ASN A 167 -23.80 5.77 7.64
N PRO A 168 -24.89 5.48 6.91
CA PRO A 168 -24.84 4.98 5.53
C PRO A 168 -24.19 5.94 4.53
N GLY A 169 -24.27 7.26 4.77
CA GLY A 169 -23.78 8.29 3.84
C GLY A 169 -22.26 8.37 3.69
N THR A 170 -21.50 7.71 4.57
CA THR A 170 -20.02 7.78 4.60
C THR A 170 -19.34 6.47 4.22
N ILE A 171 -20.13 5.45 3.88
CA ILE A 171 -19.66 4.06 3.85
C ILE A 171 -19.71 3.50 2.43
N HIS A 172 -18.59 2.90 2.03
CA HIS A 172 -18.47 2.19 0.77
C HIS A 172 -18.77 0.71 0.96
N CYS A 173 -19.78 0.21 0.26
CA CYS A 173 -20.12 -1.20 0.27
C CYS A 173 -19.78 -1.88 -1.05
N LYS A 174 -19.55 -3.18 -0.96
CA LYS A 174 -19.29 -4.12 -2.03
C LYS A 174 -20.25 -5.29 -1.86
N GLU A 175 -20.83 -5.71 -2.95
CA GLU A 175 -21.64 -6.91 -3.03
C GLU A 175 -20.79 -8.03 -3.64
N LEU A 176 -20.68 -9.15 -2.94
CA LEU A 176 -20.01 -10.37 -3.43
C LEU A 176 -21.06 -11.37 -3.89
N ASP A 177 -21.11 -11.61 -5.20
CA ASP A 177 -22.08 -12.49 -5.86
C ASP A 177 -21.36 -13.47 -6.80
N PHE A 178 -22.09 -14.50 -7.23
CA PHE A 178 -21.66 -15.34 -8.34
C PHE A 178 -22.78 -15.49 -9.37
N ASP A 179 -22.39 -15.69 -10.63
CA ASP A 179 -23.34 -15.92 -11.71
C ASP A 179 -23.65 -17.42 -11.90
N SER A 180 -24.55 -17.73 -12.84
CA SER A 180 -24.88 -19.12 -13.16
C SER A 180 -23.70 -19.95 -13.71
N ALA A 181 -22.63 -19.30 -14.15
CA ALA A 181 -21.38 -19.96 -14.55
C ALA A 181 -20.43 -20.17 -13.35
N SER A 182 -20.89 -19.86 -12.13
CA SER A 182 -20.08 -19.84 -10.90
C SER A 182 -18.88 -18.90 -10.99
N SER A 183 -18.99 -17.85 -11.82
CA SER A 183 -18.02 -16.78 -11.90
C SER A 183 -18.35 -15.73 -10.85
N TYR A 184 -17.35 -15.32 -10.08
CA TYR A 184 -17.51 -14.38 -8.99
C TYR A 184 -17.39 -12.95 -9.49
N PHE A 185 -18.19 -12.06 -8.94
CA PHE A 185 -18.09 -10.64 -9.25
C PHE A 185 -18.34 -9.78 -8.03
N VAL A 186 -17.71 -8.61 -8.02
CA VAL A 186 -17.82 -7.59 -6.98
C VAL A 186 -18.55 -6.39 -7.57
N VAL A 187 -19.63 -5.95 -6.93
CA VAL A 187 -20.36 -4.75 -7.36
C VAL A 187 -20.31 -3.71 -6.26
N ARG A 188 -19.90 -2.48 -6.58
CA ARG A 188 -19.97 -1.36 -5.61
C ARG A 188 -21.42 -1.00 -5.32
N LYS A 189 -21.72 -0.78 -4.04
CA LYS A 189 -23.05 -0.41 -3.53
C LYS A 189 -22.96 0.77 -2.57
N GLY A 190 -23.94 1.65 -2.64
CA GLY A 190 -24.20 2.69 -1.64
C GLY A 190 -25.31 2.23 -0.70
N LEU A 191 -25.16 2.45 0.60
CA LEU A 191 -26.15 2.07 1.59
C LEU A 191 -27.27 3.12 1.67
N TYR A 192 -28.52 2.69 1.83
CA TYR A 192 -29.65 3.60 2.04
C TYR A 192 -29.76 4.00 3.51
N PHE A 193 -30.26 5.22 3.76
CA PHE A 193 -30.83 5.52 5.07
C PHE A 193 -32.04 4.61 5.33
N ILE A 194 -32.10 4.02 6.53
CA ILE A 194 -33.13 3.04 6.91
C ILE A 194 -34.54 3.57 6.62
N LYS A 195 -34.82 4.83 6.98
CA LYS A 195 -36.14 5.46 6.74
C LYS A 195 -36.46 5.67 5.26
N SER A 196 -35.45 5.99 4.44
CA SER A 196 -35.63 6.06 2.99
C SER A 196 -35.95 4.68 2.42
N CYS A 197 -35.27 3.63 2.88
CA CYS A 197 -35.61 2.29 2.41
C CYS A 197 -37.01 1.85 2.84
N GLU A 198 -37.37 2.06 4.11
CA GLU A 198 -38.70 1.75 4.63
C GLU A 198 -39.79 2.42 3.77
N PHE A 199 -39.61 3.71 3.46
CA PHE A 199 -40.52 4.45 2.59
C PHE A 199 -40.62 3.84 1.19
N ASP A 200 -39.47 3.58 0.55
CA ASP A 200 -39.43 3.04 -0.82
C ASP A 200 -40.05 1.65 -0.88
N VAL A 201 -39.78 0.76 0.08
CA VAL A 201 -40.34 -0.61 0.09
C VAL A 201 -41.84 -0.59 0.36
N ASN A 202 -42.29 0.19 1.35
CA ASN A 202 -43.71 0.28 1.71
C ASN A 202 -44.56 0.89 0.59
N LYS A 203 -44.00 1.81 -0.20
CA LYS A 203 -44.68 2.40 -1.38
C LYS A 203 -45.12 1.34 -2.40
N HIS A 204 -44.44 0.20 -2.45
CA HIS A 204 -44.77 -0.92 -3.33
C HIS A 204 -45.67 -1.98 -2.68
N GLY A 205 -46.21 -1.72 -1.48
CA GLY A 205 -47.08 -2.66 -0.77
C GLY A 205 -46.33 -3.87 -0.17
N LEU A 206 -45.03 -3.72 0.06
CA LEU A 206 -44.17 -4.71 0.69
C LEU A 206 -43.82 -4.25 2.11
N ASP A 207 -43.58 -5.19 3.02
CA ASP A 207 -43.19 -4.86 4.39
C ASP A 207 -41.68 -4.80 4.53
N PHE A 208 -41.21 -3.77 5.24
CA PHE A 208 -39.82 -3.59 5.65
C PHE A 208 -39.71 -3.55 7.17
N ILE A 209 -38.79 -4.35 7.74
CA ILE A 209 -38.56 -4.42 9.19
C ILE A 209 -37.16 -3.89 9.50
N GLU A 210 -37.11 -2.62 9.92
CA GLU A 210 -35.84 -1.90 10.15
C GLU A 210 -34.87 -2.60 11.11
N SER A 211 -35.38 -3.38 12.07
CA SER A 211 -34.55 -4.06 13.08
C SER A 211 -33.78 -5.26 12.52
N ILE A 212 -34.15 -5.77 11.35
CA ILE A 212 -33.56 -6.98 10.76
C ILE A 212 -33.23 -6.86 9.26
N GLN A 213 -33.58 -5.74 8.63
CA GLN A 213 -33.32 -5.48 7.22
C GLN A 213 -32.62 -4.14 7.01
N ILE A 214 -31.79 -4.10 5.96
CA ILE A 214 -31.14 -2.90 5.42
C ILE A 214 -31.22 -2.92 3.91
N CYS A 215 -30.93 -1.78 3.28
CA CYS A 215 -31.02 -1.68 1.83
C CYS A 215 -29.80 -1.00 1.23
N ALA A 216 -29.48 -1.42 0.01
CA ALA A 216 -28.43 -0.82 -0.79
C ALA A 216 -28.95 -0.43 -2.18
N ASN A 217 -28.24 0.52 -2.79
CA ASN A 217 -28.56 1.01 -4.11
C ASN A 217 -28.42 -0.07 -5.17
N ARG A 218 -29.09 0.19 -6.28
CA ARG A 218 -29.19 -0.74 -7.37
C ARG A 218 -28.43 -0.22 -8.57
N THR A 219 -27.59 -1.08 -9.13
CA THR A 219 -26.82 -0.79 -10.36
C THR A 219 -27.51 -1.34 -11.60
N SER A 220 -28.42 -2.32 -11.46
CA SER A 220 -29.16 -2.94 -12.55
C SER A 220 -30.51 -3.50 -12.10
N SER A 221 -31.51 -3.52 -12.98
CA SER A 221 -32.77 -4.21 -12.73
C SER A 221 -32.51 -5.71 -12.48
N VAL A 222 -33.22 -6.28 -11.49
CA VAL A 222 -33.20 -7.74 -11.24
C VAL A 222 -34.48 -8.27 -11.83
N VAL A 223 -34.32 -9.25 -12.71
CA VAL A 223 -35.43 -9.97 -13.32
C VAL A 223 -36.07 -10.84 -12.24
N CYS A 224 -37.36 -10.61 -11.97
CA CYS A 224 -38.14 -11.46 -11.08
C CYS A 224 -38.09 -12.92 -11.53
N GLY A 225 -38.01 -13.86 -10.58
CA GLY A 225 -37.90 -15.29 -10.84
C GLY A 225 -36.46 -15.79 -11.00
N GLN A 226 -35.45 -14.91 -11.04
CA GLN A 226 -34.06 -15.35 -10.90
C GLN A 226 -33.80 -15.86 -9.47
N PRO A 227 -33.00 -16.91 -9.27
CA PRO A 227 -32.63 -17.38 -7.94
C PRO A 227 -32.00 -16.25 -7.12
N ASP A 228 -32.33 -16.21 -5.83
CA ASP A 228 -31.59 -15.42 -4.85
C ASP A 228 -30.46 -16.31 -4.34
N HIS A 229 -29.23 -15.82 -4.46
CA HIS A 229 -28.03 -16.56 -4.08
C HIS A 229 -27.56 -16.18 -2.67
N GLY A 230 -28.32 -15.42 -1.87
CA GLY A 230 -27.87 -15.00 -0.55
C GLY A 230 -26.59 -14.15 -0.61
N THR A 231 -26.45 -13.37 -1.67
CA THR A 231 -25.32 -12.50 -1.98
C THR A 231 -24.85 -11.68 -0.78
N LEU A 232 -23.54 -11.52 -0.57
CA LEU A 232 -23.00 -10.89 0.63
C LEU A 232 -22.79 -9.40 0.44
N LEU A 233 -23.22 -8.58 1.40
CA LEU A 233 -22.93 -7.14 1.45
C LEU A 233 -21.81 -6.89 2.46
N ILE A 234 -20.65 -6.49 1.96
CA ILE A 234 -19.46 -6.15 2.76
C ILE A 234 -19.23 -4.65 2.66
N CYS A 235 -19.07 -3.98 3.78
CA CYS A 235 -18.84 -2.54 3.80
C CYS A 235 -17.53 -2.21 4.51
N GLN A 236 -16.89 -1.11 4.14
CA GLN A 236 -15.77 -0.55 4.90
C GLN A 236 -16.34 0.31 6.01
N ASP A 237 -16.05 -0.03 7.26
CA ASP A 237 -16.41 0.83 8.38
C ASP A 237 -15.54 2.09 8.40
N VAL A 238 -15.79 2.98 9.37
CA VAL A 238 -15.05 4.24 9.54
C VAL A 238 -13.55 4.04 9.83
N THR A 239 -13.12 2.83 10.17
CA THR A 239 -11.71 2.46 10.37
C THR A 239 -11.10 1.78 9.14
N ASN A 240 -11.80 1.83 8.00
CA ASN A 240 -11.48 1.15 6.75
C ASN A 240 -11.41 -0.39 6.88
N ARG A 241 -11.95 -0.95 7.96
CA ARG A 241 -12.07 -2.39 8.16
C ARG A 241 -13.29 -2.89 7.39
N GLN A 242 -13.11 -3.96 6.61
CA GLN A 242 -14.24 -4.63 5.99
C GLN A 242 -15.13 -5.26 7.07
N VAL A 243 -16.43 -5.13 6.96
CA VAL A 243 -17.42 -5.73 7.86
C VAL A 243 -18.54 -6.36 7.04
N LEU A 244 -19.01 -7.53 7.46
CA LEU A 244 -20.14 -8.20 6.81
C LEU A 244 -21.43 -7.55 7.32
N LEU A 245 -22.08 -6.76 6.48
CA LEU A 245 -23.23 -5.96 6.88
C LEU A 245 -24.56 -6.69 6.70
N GLY A 246 -24.67 -7.50 5.63
CA GLY A 246 -25.90 -8.23 5.34
C GLY A 246 -25.76 -9.33 4.29
N MET A 247 -26.82 -10.11 4.15
CA MET A 247 -26.99 -11.14 3.11
C MET A 247 -28.26 -10.86 2.30
N SER A 248 -28.21 -10.99 0.98
CA SER A 248 -29.35 -10.73 0.08
C SER A 248 -30.53 -11.59 0.49
N SER A 249 -31.71 -10.99 0.54
CA SER A 249 -32.93 -11.62 1.00
C SER A 249 -34.10 -11.26 0.09
N GLY A 250 -34.82 -12.25 -0.43
CA GLY A 250 -36.09 -12.13 -1.16
C GLY A 250 -35.98 -11.60 -2.58
N ARG A 251 -34.78 -11.61 -3.19
CA ARG A 251 -34.50 -11.09 -4.54
C ARG A 251 -35.24 -11.82 -5.66
N ASN A 252 -35.59 -13.09 -5.45
CA ASN A 252 -36.22 -13.95 -6.45
C ASN A 252 -37.70 -13.65 -6.67
N ARG A 253 -38.38 -13.00 -5.72
CA ARG A 253 -39.84 -12.86 -5.75
C ARG A 253 -40.37 -11.54 -5.21
N LEU A 254 -40.04 -11.20 -3.97
CA LEU A 254 -40.68 -10.07 -3.27
C LEU A 254 -40.00 -8.76 -3.64
N TYR A 255 -38.67 -8.75 -3.60
CA TYR A 255 -37.86 -7.55 -3.77
C TYR A 255 -37.18 -7.52 -5.16
N CYS A 256 -37.96 -7.82 -6.20
CA CYS A 256 -37.53 -7.86 -7.59
C CYS A 256 -38.19 -6.73 -8.42
N GLY A 257 -37.73 -6.49 -9.66
CA GLY A 257 -38.22 -5.37 -10.49
C GLY A 257 -37.41 -4.08 -10.33
N GLY A 258 -37.47 -3.15 -11.29
CA GLY A 258 -36.50 -2.03 -11.42
C GLY A 258 -36.52 -0.98 -10.33
N ASP A 259 -37.68 -0.74 -9.70
CA ASP A 259 -37.91 0.43 -8.85
C ASP A 259 -37.63 0.20 -7.36
N LEU A 260 -37.34 -1.05 -6.97
CA LEU A 260 -37.06 -1.41 -5.57
C LEU A 260 -35.54 -1.35 -5.26
N PRO A 261 -35.14 -0.93 -4.05
CA PRO A 261 -33.77 -1.09 -3.60
C PRO A 261 -33.45 -2.58 -3.37
N ARG A 262 -32.16 -2.95 -3.29
CA ARG A 262 -31.77 -4.31 -2.88
C ARG A 262 -31.90 -4.41 -1.37
N ILE A 263 -32.57 -5.47 -0.88
CA ILE A 263 -32.78 -5.71 0.55
C ILE A 263 -31.85 -6.82 1.03
N TYR A 264 -31.24 -6.59 2.19
CA TYR A 264 -30.37 -7.55 2.85
C TYR A 264 -30.85 -7.79 4.28
N ALA A 265 -30.77 -9.04 4.73
CA ALA A 265 -30.92 -9.39 6.13
C ALA A 265 -29.69 -8.90 6.91
N ARG A 266 -29.92 -8.12 7.97
CA ARG A 266 -28.90 -7.49 8.81
C ARG A 266 -28.07 -8.53 9.55
N MET A 267 -26.74 -8.49 9.45
CA MET A 267 -25.90 -9.45 10.16
C MET A 267 -25.76 -9.17 11.65
N ASP A 268 -25.83 -7.90 12.08
CA ASP A 268 -25.76 -7.56 13.50
C ASP A 268 -26.93 -8.15 14.31
N ALA A 269 -28.09 -8.30 13.68
CA ALA A 269 -29.27 -8.96 14.25
C ALA A 269 -29.15 -10.49 14.29
N ALA A 270 -28.31 -11.10 13.45
CA ALA A 270 -28.09 -12.55 13.44
C ALA A 270 -27.13 -13.02 14.54
N VAL A 271 -26.24 -12.13 15.03
CA VAL A 271 -25.14 -12.47 15.94
C VAL A 271 -25.62 -13.19 17.21
N GLU A 272 -26.70 -12.71 17.83
CA GLU A 272 -27.23 -13.31 19.06
C GLU A 272 -27.73 -14.73 18.82
N TRP A 273 -28.53 -14.92 17.77
CA TRP A 273 -29.01 -16.24 17.38
C TRP A 273 -27.87 -17.20 17.01
N LEU A 274 -26.86 -16.73 16.27
CA LEU A 274 -25.70 -17.55 15.88
C LEU A 274 -24.90 -18.05 17.10
N ARG A 275 -24.82 -17.24 18.16
CA ARG A 275 -24.20 -17.63 19.42
C ARG A 275 -24.96 -18.76 20.12
N ASP A 276 -26.29 -18.72 20.06
CA ASP A 276 -27.16 -19.71 20.70
C ASP A 276 -27.35 -20.99 19.87
N ALA A 277 -27.31 -20.88 18.54
CA ALA A 277 -27.57 -21.99 17.62
C ALA A 277 -26.63 -23.19 17.84
N PHE A 278 -25.48 -22.98 18.48
CA PHE A 278 -24.48 -24.02 18.75
C PHE A 278 -24.02 -24.10 20.21
N ARG A 279 -24.79 -23.53 21.15
CA ARG A 279 -24.55 -23.85 22.56
C ARG A 279 -24.82 -25.35 22.77
N PRO A 280 -23.90 -26.11 23.40
CA PRO A 280 -24.19 -27.48 23.79
C PRO A 280 -25.43 -27.45 24.70
N ASP A 281 -26.40 -28.31 24.40
CA ASP A 281 -27.67 -28.32 25.11
C ASP A 281 -27.39 -28.59 26.60
N PRO A 282 -27.71 -27.66 27.52
CA PRO A 282 -27.39 -27.83 28.94
C PRO A 282 -28.12 -29.03 29.58
N LYS A 283 -29.03 -29.69 28.85
CA LYS A 283 -29.78 -30.86 29.32
C LYS A 283 -29.17 -32.22 28.94
N THR A 284 -28.16 -32.26 28.07
CA THR A 284 -27.35 -33.48 27.90
C THR A 284 -26.29 -33.51 28.98
N ASN A 285 -26.65 -33.99 30.18
CA ASN A 285 -25.64 -34.49 31.12
C ASN A 285 -24.82 -35.55 30.38
N PRO A 286 -23.48 -35.50 30.42
CA PRO A 286 -22.68 -36.59 29.88
C PRO A 286 -23.09 -37.85 30.65
N ASP A 287 -23.60 -38.85 29.93
CA ASP A 287 -23.79 -40.18 30.50
C ASP A 287 -22.45 -40.62 31.13
N PRO A 288 -22.46 -41.15 32.37
CA PRO A 288 -21.24 -41.58 33.03
C PRO A 288 -20.56 -42.64 32.17
N GLU A 289 -19.34 -42.29 31.75
CA GLU A 289 -18.43 -43.10 30.95
C GLU A 289 -18.39 -44.55 31.50
N PRO A 290 -18.60 -45.58 30.66
CA PRO A 290 -18.64 -46.95 31.13
C PRO A 290 -17.24 -47.37 31.58
N THR A 291 -17.13 -47.63 32.88
CA THR A 291 -15.94 -48.16 33.56
C THR A 291 -15.35 -49.33 32.76
N ARG A 292 -14.15 -49.13 32.23
CA ARG A 292 -13.38 -50.12 31.49
C ARG A 292 -12.82 -51.15 32.46
N ASN A 293 -13.45 -52.32 32.53
CA ASN A 293 -12.89 -53.47 33.23
C ASN A 293 -11.76 -54.07 32.38
N GLU A 294 -10.55 -54.07 32.94
CA GLU A 294 -9.43 -54.91 32.52
C GLU A 294 -9.74 -56.37 32.81
N THR A 295 -9.65 -57.24 31.81
CA THR A 295 -9.41 -58.67 32.03
C THR A 295 -8.42 -59.20 30.99
N THR A 296 -7.38 -59.84 31.52
CA THR A 296 -6.26 -60.51 30.85
C THR A 296 -6.63 -61.97 30.54
N GLU A 297 -6.16 -62.51 29.39
CA GLU A 297 -5.79 -63.93 29.08
C GLU A 297 -5.73 -64.06 27.53
N ALA A 298 -4.61 -64.32 26.83
CA ALA A 298 -3.67 -65.45 26.78
C ALA A 298 -4.10 -66.64 25.88
N THR A 299 -3.14 -67.14 25.08
CA THR A 299 -3.09 -68.35 24.18
C THR A 299 -3.76 -68.28 22.80
N SER A 300 -3.29 -68.93 21.72
CA SER A 300 -2.00 -69.48 21.25
C SER A 300 -2.20 -70.06 19.83
N GLU A 301 -1.11 -70.23 19.06
CA GLU A 301 -0.95 -71.12 17.87
C GLU A 301 -1.71 -70.75 16.58
N SER A 302 -1.31 -71.18 15.38
CA SER A 302 -0.07 -71.49 14.66
C SER A 302 -0.55 -71.85 13.24
N HIS A 303 0.13 -71.42 12.18
CA HIS A 303 0.54 -72.30 11.07
C HIS A 303 1.14 -71.55 9.88
N THR A 304 2.02 -72.30 9.24
CA THR A 304 3.08 -72.01 8.30
C THR A 304 2.66 -72.04 6.82
N THR A 305 3.61 -71.56 6.00
CA THR A 305 4.04 -72.07 4.68
C THR A 305 3.42 -71.55 3.37
N ASN A 306 4.27 -70.77 2.67
CA ASN A 306 4.88 -71.03 1.35
C ASN A 306 4.22 -70.64 0.01
N THR A 307 5.07 -69.92 -0.74
CA THR A 307 5.43 -70.05 -2.18
C THR A 307 4.46 -69.59 -3.27
N GLY A 308 5.01 -68.81 -4.20
CA GLY A 308 4.65 -68.91 -5.62
C GLY A 308 4.67 -67.62 -6.42
N LEU A 309 5.85 -67.21 -6.89
CA LEU A 309 5.98 -66.37 -8.10
C LEU A 309 5.51 -67.18 -9.32
N PRO A 310 4.99 -66.53 -10.39
CA PRO A 310 5.88 -66.45 -11.57
C PRO A 310 5.73 -65.17 -12.42
N THR A 311 6.88 -64.72 -12.92
CA THR A 311 7.11 -63.90 -14.11
C THR A 311 6.72 -64.66 -15.38
N ILE A 312 6.23 -64.00 -16.45
CA ILE A 312 6.53 -64.35 -17.87
C ILE A 312 5.93 -63.35 -18.91
N HIS A 313 6.82 -62.90 -19.80
CA HIS A 313 6.78 -62.47 -21.21
C HIS A 313 5.80 -61.43 -21.80
N SER A 314 6.40 -60.36 -22.34
CA SER A 314 5.94 -59.55 -23.48
C SER A 314 6.32 -60.17 -24.84
N PRO A 315 5.55 -59.88 -25.91
CA PRO A 315 6.09 -59.85 -27.27
C PRO A 315 5.84 -58.50 -28.00
N THR A 316 6.69 -58.28 -29.00
CA THR A 316 6.92 -57.07 -29.80
C THR A 316 6.18 -57.07 -31.15
N GLU A 317 5.85 -55.86 -31.66
CA GLU A 317 5.67 -55.43 -33.09
C GLU A 317 4.54 -56.07 -33.96
N THR A 318 3.74 -55.38 -34.81
CA THR A 318 4.03 -54.39 -35.87
C THR A 318 2.80 -53.54 -36.35
N SER A 319 3.01 -52.22 -36.59
CA SER A 319 2.56 -51.37 -37.75
C SER A 319 1.06 -51.07 -38.07
N PRO A 320 0.69 -50.11 -38.97
CA PRO A 320 0.50 -48.68 -38.66
C PRO A 320 -0.85 -48.08 -39.17
N TYR A 321 -1.41 -47.07 -38.50
CA TYR A 321 -2.29 -46.09 -39.15
C TYR A 321 -2.07 -44.69 -38.57
N ARG A 322 -1.56 -43.78 -39.43
CA ARG A 322 -1.44 -42.34 -39.20
C ARG A 322 -2.79 -41.68 -39.45
N ILE A 323 -3.28 -40.92 -38.47
CA ILE A 323 -4.19 -39.78 -38.66
C ILE A 323 -3.45 -38.57 -38.09
N PRO A 324 -3.33 -37.44 -38.81
CA PRO A 324 -2.53 -36.31 -38.36
C PRO A 324 -3.31 -35.55 -37.28
N THR A 325 -2.90 -35.70 -36.02
CA THR A 325 -3.26 -34.76 -34.97
C THR A 325 -2.24 -33.61 -35.00
N PHE A 326 -2.71 -32.40 -35.30
CA PHE A 326 -1.96 -31.18 -35.04
C PHE A 326 -1.71 -31.08 -33.53
N ILE A 327 -0.49 -31.41 -33.10
CA ILE A 327 -0.01 -31.09 -31.76
C ILE A 327 0.49 -29.65 -31.83
N LEU A 328 -0.34 -28.71 -31.37
CA LEU A 328 0.15 -27.42 -30.90
C LEU A 328 0.99 -27.72 -29.65
N PHE A 329 2.32 -27.62 -29.78
CA PHE A 329 3.19 -27.45 -28.62
C PHE A 329 2.85 -26.08 -28.02
N VAL A 330 1.93 -26.07 -27.04
CA VAL A 330 1.87 -24.98 -26.07
C VAL A 330 2.93 -25.31 -25.05
N ASP A 331 4.05 -24.59 -25.11
CA ASP A 331 5.08 -24.62 -24.08
C ASP A 331 4.38 -24.36 -22.73
N ALA A 332 4.37 -25.35 -21.85
CA ALA A 332 3.87 -25.18 -20.50
C ALA A 332 4.85 -24.27 -19.76
N GLN A 333 4.61 -22.96 -19.79
CA GLN A 333 5.36 -22.01 -18.98
C GLN A 333 5.17 -22.39 -17.51
N GLN A 334 6.21 -22.99 -16.93
CA GLN A 334 6.31 -23.25 -15.51
C GLN A 334 6.21 -21.91 -14.78
N THR A 335 5.04 -21.62 -14.22
CA THR A 335 4.76 -20.37 -13.53
C THR A 335 5.50 -20.44 -12.22
N LEU A 336 6.50 -19.57 -12.04
CA LEU A 336 7.21 -19.44 -10.78
C LEU A 336 6.27 -18.69 -9.84
N GLU A 337 5.73 -19.37 -8.84
CA GLU A 337 5.05 -18.72 -7.73
C GLU A 337 6.13 -18.13 -6.83
N LEU A 338 6.30 -16.80 -6.81
CA LEU A 338 7.06 -16.19 -5.72
C LEU A 338 6.23 -16.39 -4.45
N GLY A 339 6.44 -17.51 -3.77
CA GLY A 339 5.75 -17.81 -2.52
C GLY A 339 5.83 -16.64 -1.53
N SER A 340 4.78 -16.49 -0.72
CA SER A 340 4.73 -15.54 0.40
C SER A 340 6.03 -15.60 1.22
N LEU A 341 6.83 -14.53 1.16
CA LEU A 341 8.08 -14.31 1.91
C LEU A 341 7.80 -14.06 3.41
N GLY A 342 6.89 -14.82 4.04
CA GLY A 342 6.40 -14.53 5.40
C GLY A 342 5.83 -13.11 5.54
N GLU A 343 5.74 -12.59 6.77
CA GLU A 343 5.26 -11.22 7.05
C GLU A 343 6.12 -10.10 6.42
N LYS A 344 7.32 -10.40 5.93
CA LYS A 344 8.28 -9.40 5.43
C LYS A 344 8.26 -9.31 3.90
N VAL A 345 7.97 -8.11 3.40
CA VAL A 345 8.01 -7.79 1.97
C VAL A 345 9.38 -7.22 1.62
N TYR A 346 10.01 -7.74 0.56
CA TYR A 346 11.28 -7.26 0.02
C TYR A 346 11.05 -6.64 -1.37
N PRO A 347 10.63 -5.36 -1.46
CA PRO A 347 10.12 -4.79 -2.70
C PRO A 347 11.19 -4.53 -3.78
N PHE A 348 12.47 -4.63 -3.41
CA PHE A 348 13.61 -4.56 -4.32
C PHE A 348 14.04 -5.93 -4.83
N PHE A 349 13.46 -7.03 -4.33
CA PHE A 349 13.84 -8.39 -4.71
C PHE A 349 13.40 -8.71 -6.14
N ALA A 350 14.29 -9.35 -6.89
CA ALA A 350 14.03 -9.81 -8.24
C ALA A 350 14.54 -11.24 -8.47
N VAL A 351 13.86 -11.95 -9.36
CA VAL A 351 14.29 -13.27 -9.85
C VAL A 351 14.82 -13.13 -11.26
N VAL A 352 15.99 -13.70 -11.52
CA VAL A 352 16.63 -13.75 -12.84
C VAL A 352 16.57 -15.18 -13.36
N LYS A 353 16.09 -15.36 -14.58
CA LYS A 353 16.08 -16.62 -15.31
C LYS A 353 16.84 -16.45 -16.62
N SER A 354 17.64 -17.44 -16.98
CA SER A 354 18.35 -17.44 -18.26
C SER A 354 17.76 -18.49 -19.20
N ASP A 355 17.38 -18.09 -20.41
CA ASP A 355 16.92 -19.03 -21.42
C ASP A 355 18.09 -19.93 -21.85
N GLY A 356 17.90 -21.25 -21.78
CA GLY A 356 18.92 -22.26 -22.09
C GLY A 356 19.63 -22.90 -20.89
N HIS A 357 19.54 -22.29 -19.71
CA HIS A 357 20.02 -22.87 -18.45
C HIS A 357 18.91 -22.85 -17.40
N GLN A 358 18.66 -23.99 -16.74
CA GLN A 358 17.70 -24.05 -15.62
C GLN A 358 18.17 -23.28 -14.37
N SER A 359 19.18 -22.41 -14.48
CA SER A 359 19.65 -21.57 -13.39
C SER A 359 18.67 -20.42 -13.16
N THR A 360 18.09 -20.42 -11.96
CA THR A 360 17.35 -19.29 -11.42
C THR A 360 18.28 -18.57 -10.44
N CYS A 361 18.38 -17.24 -10.50
CA CYS A 361 19.19 -16.46 -9.58
C CYS A 361 18.38 -15.36 -8.89
N CYS A 362 18.88 -14.85 -7.78
CA CYS A 362 18.36 -13.65 -7.13
C CYS A 362 19.07 -12.40 -7.66
N ALA A 363 18.36 -11.29 -7.65
CA ALA A 363 18.88 -9.97 -7.96
C ALA A 363 18.20 -8.89 -7.11
N VAL A 364 18.82 -7.72 -7.05
CA VAL A 364 18.29 -6.54 -6.37
C VAL A 364 18.08 -5.42 -7.36
N LEU A 365 16.86 -4.91 -7.42
CA LEU A 365 16.48 -3.71 -8.15
C LEU A 365 17.03 -2.48 -7.41
N TYR A 366 17.93 -1.73 -8.05
CA TYR A 366 18.52 -0.51 -7.46
C TYR A 366 18.19 0.77 -8.25
N THR A 367 17.65 0.62 -9.47
CA THR A 367 16.86 1.66 -10.16
C THR A 367 15.61 1.01 -10.77
N THR A 368 14.69 1.76 -11.37
CA THR A 368 13.52 1.17 -12.05
C THR A 368 13.89 0.27 -13.24
N SER A 369 15.11 0.34 -13.77
CA SER A 369 15.53 -0.40 -14.96
C SER A 369 16.83 -1.20 -14.77
N ARG A 370 17.45 -1.15 -13.58
CA ARG A 370 18.76 -1.78 -13.34
C ARG A 370 18.75 -2.62 -12.07
N LEU A 371 19.41 -3.77 -12.18
CA LEU A 371 19.53 -4.76 -11.13
C LEU A 371 20.99 -5.16 -10.94
N VAL A 372 21.33 -5.51 -9.70
CA VAL A 372 22.60 -6.16 -9.36
C VAL A 372 22.34 -7.62 -8.98
N THR A 373 23.20 -8.51 -9.44
CA THR A 373 23.15 -9.97 -9.20
C THR A 373 24.56 -10.52 -9.11
N ALA A 374 24.72 -11.83 -8.98
CA ALA A 374 26.03 -12.47 -9.05
C ALA A 374 26.53 -12.56 -10.51
N CYS A 375 27.84 -12.44 -10.72
CA CYS A 375 28.45 -12.54 -12.05
C CYS A 375 28.23 -13.93 -12.66
N HIS A 376 28.33 -14.99 -11.85
CA HIS A 376 28.16 -16.37 -12.35
C HIS A 376 26.75 -16.65 -12.91
N CYS A 377 25.75 -15.89 -12.49
CA CYS A 377 24.38 -15.96 -12.99
C CYS A 377 24.23 -15.45 -14.45
N LEU A 378 25.22 -14.71 -14.95
CA LEU A 378 25.20 -14.07 -16.28
C LEU A 378 26.11 -14.75 -17.30
N LEU A 379 26.85 -15.79 -16.89
CA LEU A 379 27.75 -16.56 -17.76
C LEU A 379 26.98 -17.60 -18.57
N LYS A 380 27.41 -17.86 -19.81
CA LYS A 380 26.88 -18.97 -20.63
C LYS A 380 27.15 -20.33 -20.02
N LYS A 381 28.31 -20.51 -19.39
CA LYS A 381 28.71 -21.78 -18.77
C LYS A 381 29.40 -21.48 -17.45
N PRO A 382 28.66 -21.39 -16.33
CA PRO A 382 29.28 -21.32 -15.02
C PRO A 382 29.93 -22.69 -14.71
N SER A 383 31.17 -22.89 -15.17
CA SER A 383 32.02 -24.01 -14.76
C SER A 383 32.58 -23.78 -13.36
N ALA A 384 33.12 -24.84 -12.74
CA ALA A 384 33.80 -24.74 -11.44
C ALA A 384 34.97 -23.72 -11.43
N SER A 385 35.50 -23.38 -12.61
CA SER A 385 36.48 -22.31 -12.78
C SER A 385 36.14 -21.48 -14.01
N PHE A 386 36.25 -20.16 -13.92
CA PHE A 386 36.10 -19.23 -15.04
C PHE A 386 36.85 -17.92 -14.75
N GLY A 387 37.13 -17.14 -15.78
CA GLY A 387 37.79 -15.84 -15.65
C GLY A 387 37.69 -15.03 -16.95
N PRO A 388 38.32 -13.85 -17.01
CA PRO A 388 38.33 -13.02 -18.21
C PRO A 388 39.08 -13.70 -19.38
N PRO A 389 38.62 -13.54 -20.64
CA PRO A 389 37.40 -12.85 -21.05
C PRO A 389 36.13 -13.67 -20.73
N HIS A 390 35.06 -12.99 -20.30
CA HIS A 390 33.81 -13.65 -19.91
C HIS A 390 32.92 -13.93 -21.12
N GLU A 391 32.45 -15.17 -21.26
CA GLU A 391 31.40 -15.52 -22.20
C GLU A 391 30.02 -15.30 -21.56
N LEU A 392 29.47 -14.10 -21.76
CA LEU A 392 28.16 -13.72 -21.23
C LEU A 392 26.99 -14.31 -22.03
N GLN A 393 25.87 -14.54 -21.33
CA GLN A 393 24.57 -14.79 -21.96
C GLN A 393 24.20 -13.64 -22.91
N GLN A 394 23.32 -13.89 -23.88
CA GLN A 394 22.75 -12.77 -24.62
C GLN A 394 21.74 -12.05 -23.70
N PRO A 395 21.74 -10.70 -23.65
CA PRO A 395 20.83 -9.96 -22.76
C PRO A 395 19.35 -10.35 -22.93
N GLU A 396 18.91 -10.58 -24.16
CA GLU A 396 17.54 -10.98 -24.48
C GLU A 396 17.13 -12.34 -23.91
N ASN A 397 18.11 -13.20 -23.62
CA ASN A 397 17.89 -14.49 -22.96
C ASN A 397 17.75 -14.35 -21.44
N ILE A 398 17.97 -13.15 -20.88
CA ILE A 398 17.84 -12.89 -19.45
C ILE A 398 16.45 -12.35 -19.18
N LYS A 399 15.63 -13.16 -18.52
CA LYS A 399 14.29 -12.80 -18.06
C LYS A 399 14.34 -12.41 -16.58
N VAL A 400 13.87 -11.21 -16.27
CA VAL A 400 13.81 -10.67 -14.92
C VAL A 400 12.36 -10.58 -14.47
N LEU A 401 12.07 -11.09 -13.28
CA LEU A 401 10.75 -11.08 -12.66
C LEU A 401 10.81 -10.28 -11.36
N VAL A 402 9.92 -9.31 -11.20
CA VAL A 402 9.81 -8.45 -10.00
C VAL A 402 8.37 -8.41 -9.51
N GLY A 403 8.17 -8.51 -8.20
CA GLY A 403 6.87 -8.53 -7.54
C GLY A 403 6.45 -9.94 -7.10
N CYS A 404 5.56 -10.03 -6.10
CA CYS A 404 5.33 -11.27 -5.37
C CYS A 404 4.28 -12.18 -6.03
N HIS A 405 3.21 -11.66 -6.64
CA HIS A 405 2.13 -12.50 -7.18
C HIS A 405 1.48 -11.86 -8.41
N PRO A 406 1.00 -12.64 -9.41
CA PRO A 406 0.07 -12.13 -10.41
C PRO A 406 -1.16 -11.49 -9.73
N PRO A 407 -1.66 -10.33 -10.17
CA PRO A 407 -1.29 -9.58 -11.38
C PRO A 407 -0.09 -8.62 -11.23
N LEU A 408 0.49 -8.53 -10.03
CA LEU A 408 1.56 -7.58 -9.70
C LEU A 408 2.93 -8.05 -10.17
N LEU A 409 3.09 -9.31 -10.58
CA LEU A 409 4.32 -9.80 -11.17
C LEU A 409 4.61 -9.11 -12.51
N GLN A 410 5.69 -8.33 -12.57
CA GLN A 410 6.19 -7.75 -13.81
C GLN A 410 7.36 -8.57 -14.34
N VAL A 411 7.34 -8.80 -15.64
CA VAL A 411 8.38 -9.50 -16.38
C VAL A 411 9.04 -8.53 -17.34
N ARG A 412 10.36 -8.52 -17.34
CA ARG A 412 11.19 -7.75 -18.27
C ARG A 412 12.31 -8.62 -18.81
N TYR A 413 12.88 -8.19 -19.93
CA TYR A 413 14.00 -8.88 -20.57
C TYR A 413 15.25 -8.01 -20.48
N GLY A 414 16.43 -8.62 -20.44
CA GLY A 414 17.69 -7.90 -20.44
C GLY A 414 17.88 -7.12 -21.74
N ARG A 415 18.29 -5.86 -21.61
CA ARG A 415 18.79 -5.00 -22.68
C ARG A 415 20.32 -5.05 -22.77
N LEU A 416 20.94 -5.05 -21.59
CA LEU A 416 22.38 -5.02 -21.42
C LEU A 416 22.72 -5.81 -20.16
N ILE A 417 23.75 -6.65 -20.24
CA ILE A 417 24.33 -7.28 -19.06
C ILE A 417 25.82 -7.00 -19.00
N ARG A 418 26.34 -6.84 -17.79
CA ARG A 418 27.76 -6.62 -17.52
C ARG A 418 28.16 -7.44 -16.31
N VAL A 419 29.41 -7.87 -16.27
CA VAL A 419 30.04 -8.46 -15.09
C VAL A 419 31.26 -7.65 -14.72
N HIS A 420 31.66 -7.70 -13.47
CA HIS A 420 32.88 -7.06 -13.02
C HIS A 420 34.08 -7.61 -13.83
N PRO A 421 34.97 -6.76 -14.38
CA PRO A 421 36.06 -7.21 -15.26
C PRO A 421 37.05 -8.16 -14.56
N ARG A 422 37.08 -8.12 -13.23
CA ARG A 422 37.90 -9.02 -12.38
C ARG A 422 37.13 -10.21 -11.81
N CYS A 423 35.88 -10.44 -12.27
CA CYS A 423 35.09 -11.58 -11.83
C CYS A 423 35.79 -12.88 -12.25
N GLN A 424 36.08 -13.77 -11.30
CA GLN A 424 36.72 -15.06 -11.58
C GLN A 424 36.44 -16.09 -10.49
N SER A 425 36.40 -17.36 -10.89
CA SER A 425 36.31 -18.52 -10.01
C SER A 425 37.46 -19.48 -10.26
N ASN A 426 38.04 -20.03 -9.20
CA ASN A 426 38.99 -21.13 -9.25
C ASN A 426 38.69 -22.16 -8.15
N THR A 427 39.55 -23.15 -7.97
CA THR A 427 39.39 -24.23 -6.97
C THR A 427 39.41 -23.77 -5.51
N THR A 428 39.83 -22.53 -5.24
CA THR A 428 40.06 -22.03 -3.88
C THR A 428 39.27 -20.76 -3.55
N ALA A 429 38.87 -19.96 -4.55
CA ALA A 429 38.08 -18.75 -4.33
C ALA A 429 37.20 -18.34 -5.51
N MET A 430 36.17 -17.57 -5.16
CA MET A 430 35.30 -16.81 -6.07
C MET A 430 35.48 -15.31 -5.79
N ILE A 431 35.97 -14.53 -6.76
CA ILE A 431 36.42 -13.13 -6.56
C ILE A 431 35.62 -12.20 -7.47
N TYR A 432 35.15 -11.06 -6.93
CA TYR A 432 34.37 -10.02 -7.63
C TYR A 432 33.13 -10.59 -8.35
N ASP A 433 32.34 -11.40 -7.63
CA ASP A 433 31.14 -12.04 -8.17
C ASP A 433 29.97 -11.05 -8.30
N PHE A 434 30.17 -9.99 -9.09
CA PHE A 434 29.21 -8.92 -9.31
C PHE A 434 28.77 -8.89 -10.78
N GLY A 435 27.46 -8.94 -10.98
CA GLY A 435 26.79 -8.81 -12.25
C GLY A 435 25.80 -7.66 -12.21
N MET A 436 25.59 -7.00 -13.35
CA MET A 436 24.61 -5.95 -13.53
C MET A 436 23.74 -6.29 -14.74
N ILE A 437 22.42 -6.14 -14.56
CA ILE A 437 21.41 -6.30 -15.62
C ILE A 437 20.71 -4.96 -15.77
N GLU A 438 20.61 -4.48 -17.00
CA GLU A 438 19.71 -3.39 -17.37
C GLU A 438 18.62 -3.99 -18.25
N VAL A 439 17.36 -3.77 -17.88
CA VAL A 439 16.21 -4.31 -18.61
C VAL A 439 15.78 -3.41 -19.77
N SER A 440 15.09 -3.99 -20.76
CA SER A 440 14.62 -3.30 -21.97
C SER A 440 13.60 -2.21 -21.69
N GLU A 441 12.78 -2.42 -20.67
CA GLU A 441 11.75 -1.48 -20.22
C GLU A 441 11.81 -1.37 -18.70
N PRO A 442 11.70 -0.17 -18.14
CA PRO A 442 11.66 -0.01 -16.69
C PRO A 442 10.46 -0.76 -16.09
N PHE A 443 10.63 -1.18 -14.84
CA PHE A 443 9.54 -1.66 -14.01
C PHE A 443 8.66 -0.48 -13.60
N GLU A 444 7.35 -0.66 -13.68
CA GLU A 444 6.39 0.31 -13.15
C GLU A 444 6.35 0.15 -11.62
N LEU A 445 6.69 1.21 -10.90
CA LEU A 445 6.58 1.26 -9.46
C LEU A 445 5.09 1.39 -9.11
N LEU A 446 4.52 0.34 -8.52
CA LEU A 446 3.13 0.36 -8.07
C LEU A 446 3.06 1.01 -6.68
N CYS A 447 2.04 1.83 -6.46
CA CYS A 447 1.87 2.68 -5.27
C CYS A 447 1.60 1.92 -3.95
N ASP A 448 1.68 0.59 -3.96
CA ASP A 448 1.44 -0.26 -2.79
C ASP A 448 2.73 -0.63 -2.04
N GLY A 449 3.88 -0.08 -2.46
CA GLY A 449 5.18 -0.35 -1.84
C GLY A 449 5.71 -1.75 -2.09
N GLN A 450 5.09 -2.54 -2.98
CA GLN A 450 5.56 -3.88 -3.32
C GLN A 450 6.73 -3.89 -4.31
N LYS A 451 7.04 -2.74 -4.94
CA LYS A 451 8.15 -2.56 -5.87
C LYS A 451 8.83 -1.23 -5.59
N ALA A 452 10.03 -1.28 -5.04
CA ALA A 452 10.78 -0.08 -4.70
C ALA A 452 12.27 -0.36 -4.96
N PRO A 453 12.93 0.41 -5.84
CA PRO A 453 14.36 0.30 -6.02
C PRO A 453 15.06 0.66 -4.71
N ARG A 454 16.18 -0.02 -4.44
CA ARG A 454 17.01 0.26 -3.29
C ARG A 454 18.12 1.24 -3.65
N ASP A 455 18.27 2.32 -2.89
CA ASP A 455 19.38 3.25 -3.07
C ASP A 455 20.67 2.70 -2.46
N ILE A 456 21.27 1.75 -3.17
CA ILE A 456 22.52 1.11 -2.76
C ILE A 456 23.71 2.09 -2.69
N PHE A 457 23.62 3.26 -3.35
CA PHE A 457 24.67 4.27 -3.31
C PHE A 457 24.63 5.03 -1.97
N ALA A 458 23.43 5.42 -1.53
CA ALA A 458 23.22 6.05 -0.23
C ALA A 458 23.45 5.08 0.94
N GLU A 459 23.23 3.78 0.74
CA GLU A 459 23.42 2.77 1.77
C GLU A 459 24.88 2.37 2.02
N GLN A 460 25.84 2.75 1.16
CA GLN A 460 27.22 2.26 1.19
C GLN A 460 27.86 2.36 2.59
N GLY A 461 27.74 3.51 3.26
CA GLY A 461 28.32 3.70 4.59
C GLY A 461 27.71 2.79 5.67
N ALA A 462 26.40 2.53 5.59
CA ALA A 462 25.73 1.66 6.55
C ALA A 462 26.02 0.17 6.31
N MET A 463 26.20 -0.24 5.04
CA MET A 463 26.70 -1.57 4.71
C MET A 463 28.09 -1.80 5.34
N THR A 464 29.01 -0.85 5.14
CA THR A 464 30.36 -0.91 5.74
C THR A 464 30.29 -0.96 7.27
N GLN A 465 29.44 -0.16 7.89
CA GLN A 465 29.26 -0.16 9.34
C GLN A 465 28.74 -1.50 9.87
N ALA A 466 27.76 -2.11 9.21
CA ALA A 466 27.20 -3.42 9.58
C ALA A 466 28.26 -4.54 9.46
N ILE A 467 29.09 -4.51 8.40
CA ILE A 467 30.21 -5.45 8.21
C ILE A 467 31.25 -5.32 9.34
N GLN A 468 31.54 -4.10 9.78
CA GLN A 468 32.52 -3.84 10.84
C GLN A 468 32.00 -4.23 12.24
N ASN A 469 30.69 -4.38 12.42
CA ASN A 469 30.05 -4.66 13.71
C ASN A 469 29.18 -5.93 13.67
N PRO A 470 29.75 -7.11 13.38
CA PRO A 470 28.98 -8.34 13.17
C PRO A 470 28.21 -8.81 14.41
N GLY A 471 28.72 -8.56 15.62
CA GLY A 471 28.14 -9.04 16.88
C GLY A 471 26.80 -8.41 17.26
N THR A 472 26.45 -7.25 16.68
CA THR A 472 25.20 -6.53 16.97
C THR A 472 24.20 -6.61 15.81
N THR A 473 24.58 -7.25 14.71
CA THR A 473 23.87 -7.17 13.43
C THR A 473 23.03 -8.43 13.23
N HIS A 474 21.72 -8.26 13.07
CA HIS A 474 20.81 -9.35 12.72
C HIS A 474 20.70 -9.47 11.20
N CYS A 475 21.00 -10.63 10.63
CA CYS A 475 20.96 -10.85 9.19
C CYS A 475 19.95 -11.93 8.79
N GLU A 476 19.45 -11.78 7.57
CA GLU A 476 18.50 -12.66 6.90
C GLU A 476 19.04 -12.95 5.50
N GLU A 477 19.01 -14.21 5.10
CA GLU A 477 19.31 -14.65 3.75
C GLU A 477 18.00 -14.96 3.02
N LEU A 478 17.85 -14.45 1.81
CA LEU A 478 16.77 -14.80 0.89
C LEU A 478 17.25 -15.94 -0.01
N ASP A 479 16.93 -17.17 0.34
CA ASP A 479 17.38 -18.40 -0.31
C ASP A 479 16.24 -19.10 -1.07
N TYR A 480 16.57 -20.01 -1.98
CA TYR A 480 15.58 -20.95 -2.52
C TYR A 480 15.52 -22.20 -1.63
N ASP A 481 14.33 -22.74 -1.44
CA ASP A 481 14.21 -24.11 -0.93
C ASP A 481 14.82 -25.10 -1.94
N SER A 482 15.07 -26.33 -1.48
CA SER A 482 15.48 -27.50 -2.24
C SER A 482 14.69 -27.73 -3.53
N ALA A 483 13.46 -27.22 -3.63
CA ALA A 483 12.76 -26.97 -4.87
C ALA A 483 12.87 -25.47 -5.24
N PRO A 484 13.40 -25.10 -6.43
CA PRO A 484 13.64 -23.71 -6.85
C PRO A 484 12.35 -22.90 -7.12
N THR A 485 11.24 -23.30 -6.52
CA THR A 485 9.93 -22.69 -6.65
C THR A 485 9.59 -21.75 -5.50
N HIS A 486 10.26 -21.87 -4.34
CA HIS A 486 9.94 -21.03 -3.16
C HIS A 486 11.16 -20.33 -2.62
N ILE A 487 10.99 -19.04 -2.28
CA ILE A 487 12.01 -18.25 -1.59
C ILE A 487 11.74 -18.37 -0.09
N VAL A 488 12.76 -18.72 0.67
CA VAL A 488 12.73 -18.84 2.12
C VAL A 488 13.63 -17.78 2.75
N VAL A 489 13.19 -17.25 3.89
CA VAL A 489 13.99 -16.31 4.69
C VAL A 489 14.71 -17.09 5.78
N VAL A 490 16.03 -17.15 5.71
CA VAL A 490 16.87 -17.88 6.67
C VAL A 490 17.62 -16.88 7.54
N ARG A 491 17.41 -16.93 8.86
CA ARG A 491 18.19 -16.09 9.79
C ARG A 491 19.66 -16.52 9.80
N LYS A 492 20.55 -15.52 9.76
CA LYS A 492 22.00 -15.68 9.73
C LYS A 492 22.65 -14.78 10.78
N GLY A 493 23.68 -15.32 11.43
CA GLY A 493 24.60 -14.52 12.23
C GLY A 493 25.80 -14.15 11.37
N LEU A 494 26.14 -12.87 11.32
CA LEU A 494 27.36 -12.43 10.65
C LEU A 494 28.58 -12.88 11.45
N SER A 495 29.59 -13.43 10.80
CA SER A 495 30.81 -13.87 11.47
C SER A 495 31.85 -12.76 11.44
N PHE A 496 32.76 -12.73 12.42
CA PHE A 496 33.90 -11.82 12.39
C PHE A 496 34.82 -12.18 11.21
N ILE A 497 35.29 -11.16 10.47
CA ILE A 497 36.15 -11.32 9.28
C ILE A 497 37.34 -12.26 9.55
N LYS A 498 38.04 -12.07 10.67
CA LYS A 498 39.18 -12.93 11.06
C LYS A 498 38.78 -14.38 11.30
N SER A 499 37.55 -14.62 11.80
CA SER A 499 37.03 -15.99 11.95
C SER A 499 36.79 -16.62 10.59
N CYS A 500 36.17 -15.88 9.65
CA CYS A 500 35.93 -16.35 8.29
C CYS A 500 37.23 -16.82 7.62
N GLU A 501 38.28 -16.01 7.69
CA GLU A 501 39.58 -16.32 7.11
C GLU A 501 40.21 -17.57 7.74
N LEU A 502 40.21 -17.67 9.07
CA LEU A 502 40.73 -18.83 9.78
C LEU A 502 39.97 -20.11 9.44
N ASP A 503 38.64 -20.05 9.37
CA ASP A 503 37.81 -21.21 9.07
C ASP A 503 38.00 -21.66 7.63
N LEU A 504 38.03 -20.75 6.66
CA LEU A 504 38.27 -21.09 5.25
C LEU A 504 39.68 -21.62 5.00
N ASN A 505 40.71 -21.07 5.66
CA ASN A 505 42.08 -21.56 5.53
C ASN A 505 42.25 -23.01 5.99
N LYS A 506 41.50 -23.46 7.00
CA LYS A 506 41.49 -24.88 7.43
C LYS A 506 41.04 -25.83 6.31
N HIS A 507 40.25 -25.33 5.37
CA HIS A 507 39.75 -26.07 4.21
C HIS A 507 40.56 -25.83 2.94
N GLY A 508 41.67 -25.08 3.00
CA GLY A 508 42.46 -24.71 1.83
C GLY A 508 41.72 -23.73 0.89
N LEU A 509 40.76 -22.98 1.42
CA LEU A 509 39.95 -22.02 0.69
C LEU A 509 40.47 -20.61 0.96
N ASN A 510 40.49 -19.77 -0.08
CA ASN A 510 41.00 -18.42 -0.04
C ASN A 510 39.86 -17.43 0.24
N PHE A 511 40.05 -16.56 1.22
CA PHE A 511 39.11 -15.48 1.58
C PHE A 511 39.73 -14.11 1.31
N LYS A 512 38.95 -13.15 0.81
CA LYS A 512 39.39 -11.76 0.59
C LYS A 512 38.45 -10.79 1.31
N GLU A 513 38.87 -10.37 2.50
CA GLU A 513 38.07 -9.49 3.36
C GLU A 513 37.63 -8.19 2.68
N SER A 514 38.39 -7.66 1.73
CA SER A 514 38.08 -6.41 1.03
C SER A 514 36.86 -6.51 0.11
N ILE A 515 36.46 -7.71 -0.28
CA ILE A 515 35.38 -7.94 -1.26
C ILE A 515 34.40 -9.06 -0.84
N GLN A 516 34.64 -9.72 0.29
CA GLN A 516 33.80 -10.80 0.80
C GLN A 516 33.49 -10.60 2.28
N VAL A 517 32.34 -11.13 2.68
CA VAL A 517 31.91 -11.28 4.07
C VAL A 517 31.38 -12.70 4.26
N CYS A 518 31.43 -13.24 5.47
CA CYS A 518 30.84 -14.54 5.75
C CYS A 518 29.79 -14.50 6.86
N ALA A 519 28.86 -15.45 6.80
CA ALA A 519 27.83 -15.65 7.81
C ALA A 519 27.71 -17.13 8.16
N ASN A 520 27.23 -17.39 9.37
CA ASN A 520 27.02 -18.74 9.88
C ASN A 520 26.01 -19.51 9.00
N ARG A 521 26.24 -20.81 8.83
CA ARG A 521 25.38 -21.69 8.02
C ARG A 521 24.55 -22.58 8.94
N ASN A 522 23.25 -22.72 8.66
CA ASN A 522 22.34 -23.55 9.48
C ASN A 522 22.33 -25.03 9.02
N SER A 523 22.76 -25.31 7.78
CA SER A 523 22.75 -26.64 7.18
C SER A 523 23.94 -26.83 6.24
N SER A 524 24.40 -28.07 6.05
CA SER A 524 25.46 -28.38 5.10
C SER A 524 24.98 -28.18 3.66
N VAL A 525 25.77 -27.49 2.83
CA VAL A 525 25.50 -27.37 1.39
C VAL A 525 26.19 -28.51 0.64
N VAL A 526 25.42 -29.23 -0.17
CA VAL A 526 25.96 -30.27 -1.05
C VAL A 526 26.72 -29.61 -2.19
N CYS A 527 28.01 -29.92 -2.32
CA CYS A 527 28.85 -29.43 -3.41
C CYS A 527 28.25 -29.80 -4.78
N GLY A 528 28.37 -28.88 -5.74
CA GLY A 528 27.86 -29.09 -7.10
C GLY A 528 26.37 -28.77 -7.30
N GLN A 529 25.64 -28.33 -6.27
CA GLN A 529 24.33 -27.71 -6.47
C GLN A 529 24.44 -26.38 -7.24
N VAL A 530 23.34 -25.77 -7.67
CA VAL A 530 23.40 -24.46 -8.34
C VAL A 530 23.55 -23.38 -7.28
N ASP A 531 24.50 -22.45 -7.47
CA ASP A 531 24.51 -21.21 -6.69
C ASP A 531 23.48 -20.25 -7.31
N HIS A 532 22.57 -19.77 -6.48
CA HIS A 532 21.46 -18.92 -6.89
C HIS A 532 21.76 -17.43 -6.67
N GLY A 533 22.95 -17.07 -6.16
CA GLY A 533 23.27 -15.68 -5.87
C GLY A 533 22.31 -15.06 -4.84
N THR A 534 21.96 -15.81 -3.80
CA THR A 534 21.04 -15.41 -2.71
C THR A 534 21.46 -14.10 -2.07
N LEU A 535 20.52 -13.39 -1.46
CA LEU A 535 20.78 -12.05 -0.91
C LEU A 535 20.95 -12.11 0.60
N LEU A 536 22.01 -11.48 1.12
CA LEU A 536 22.22 -11.28 2.56
C LEU A 536 21.79 -9.85 2.93
N ILE A 537 20.73 -9.75 3.72
CA ILE A 537 20.14 -8.48 4.19
C ILE A 537 20.32 -8.41 5.70
N CYS A 538 20.82 -7.29 6.21
CA CYS A 538 21.09 -7.13 7.63
C CYS A 538 20.44 -5.88 8.19
N GLN A 539 20.14 -5.86 9.48
CA GLN A 539 19.70 -4.65 10.19
C GLN A 539 20.93 -3.89 10.68
N ASP A 540 21.07 -2.63 10.27
CA ASP A 540 22.10 -1.74 10.79
C ASP A 540 21.78 -1.31 12.24
N VAL A 541 22.67 -0.51 12.85
CA VAL A 541 22.50 -0.03 14.24
C VAL A 541 21.27 0.85 14.45
N THR A 542 20.68 1.36 13.36
CA THR A 542 19.43 2.14 13.36
C THR A 542 18.20 1.27 13.13
N ASN A 543 18.37 -0.05 13.10
CA ASN A 543 17.36 -1.06 12.77
C ASN A 543 16.83 -0.95 11.34
N ARG A 544 17.57 -0.29 10.44
CA ARG A 544 17.24 -0.21 9.02
C ARG A 544 17.85 -1.41 8.31
N GLN A 545 17.08 -2.03 7.42
CA GLN A 545 17.62 -3.10 6.57
C GLN A 545 18.63 -2.50 5.57
N VAL A 546 19.77 -3.15 5.37
CA VAL A 546 20.81 -2.84 4.37
C VAL A 546 21.17 -4.11 3.58
N LEU A 547 21.46 -3.99 2.27
CA LEU A 547 21.91 -5.11 1.45
C LEU A 547 23.40 -5.33 1.71
N LEU A 548 23.76 -6.37 2.45
CA LEU A 548 25.15 -6.59 2.82
C LEU A 548 25.95 -7.32 1.74
N GLY A 549 25.33 -8.30 1.09
CA GLY A 549 26.04 -9.16 0.12
C GLY A 549 25.15 -10.03 -0.75
N ILE A 550 25.79 -10.64 -1.76
CA ILE A 550 25.22 -11.62 -2.68
C ILE A 550 25.99 -12.93 -2.53
N SER A 551 25.33 -14.08 -2.36
CA SER A 551 25.99 -15.39 -2.19
C SER A 551 26.92 -15.66 -3.35
N SER A 552 28.11 -16.14 -3.01
CA SER A 552 29.19 -16.30 -3.97
C SER A 552 29.94 -17.60 -3.72
N GLY A 553 29.98 -18.47 -4.73
CA GLY A 553 30.73 -19.72 -4.72
C GLY A 553 30.13 -20.79 -3.80
N ARG A 554 28.82 -20.73 -3.52
CA ARG A 554 28.12 -21.68 -2.63
C ARG A 554 28.24 -23.13 -3.12
N ASN A 555 28.28 -23.31 -4.43
CA ASN A 555 28.40 -24.61 -5.07
C ASN A 555 29.83 -25.09 -5.22
N HIS A 556 30.74 -24.14 -5.44
CA HIS A 556 32.17 -24.28 -5.51
C HIS A 556 32.79 -22.87 -5.51
N PRO A 557 33.84 -22.60 -4.71
CA PRO A 557 34.57 -23.56 -3.89
C PRO A 557 34.06 -23.66 -2.43
N TYR A 558 33.08 -22.84 -2.00
CA TYR A 558 32.64 -22.72 -0.61
C TYR A 558 31.42 -23.61 -0.25
N CYS A 559 31.53 -24.89 -0.57
CA CYS A 559 30.54 -25.92 -0.25
C CYS A 559 31.04 -26.85 0.88
N GLY A 560 30.13 -27.60 1.51
CA GLY A 560 30.44 -28.46 2.67
C GLY A 560 29.75 -28.02 3.97
N GLY A 561 29.75 -28.92 4.96
CA GLY A 561 29.09 -28.73 6.25
C GLY A 561 29.76 -27.70 7.16
N ASP A 562 31.10 -27.70 7.18
CA ASP A 562 31.90 -26.85 8.08
C ASP A 562 32.36 -25.54 7.41
N VAL A 563 31.94 -25.30 6.16
CA VAL A 563 32.29 -24.09 5.42
C VAL A 563 31.19 -23.03 5.62
N PRO A 564 31.52 -21.83 6.12
CA PRO A 564 30.55 -20.76 6.31
C PRO A 564 29.97 -20.27 4.97
N GLY A 565 28.82 -19.60 5.01
CA GLY A 565 28.26 -18.96 3.82
C GLY A 565 29.09 -17.74 3.43
N ILE A 566 29.53 -17.66 2.18
CA ILE A 566 30.36 -16.55 1.65
C ILE A 566 29.52 -15.67 0.73
N TYR A 567 29.61 -14.37 0.94
CA TYR A 567 28.87 -13.36 0.19
C TYR A 567 29.84 -12.32 -0.36
N ALA A 568 29.65 -11.94 -1.63
CA ALA A 568 30.34 -10.81 -2.23
C ALA A 568 29.80 -9.50 -1.65
N ARG A 569 30.69 -8.65 -1.14
CA ARG A 569 30.37 -7.42 -0.40
C ARG A 569 29.75 -6.36 -1.32
N MET A 570 28.56 -5.88 -0.97
CA MET A 570 27.89 -4.86 -1.78
C MET A 570 28.49 -3.48 -1.66
N ASP A 571 29.09 -3.12 -0.51
CA ASP A 571 29.78 -1.83 -0.35
C ASP A 571 31.02 -1.70 -1.26
N ALA A 572 31.65 -2.82 -1.60
CA ALA A 572 32.73 -2.90 -2.59
C ALA A 572 32.22 -2.87 -4.05
N ALA A 573 31.01 -3.37 -4.31
CA ALA A 573 30.41 -3.35 -5.65
C ALA A 573 29.98 -1.92 -6.07
N VAL A 574 29.64 -1.05 -5.11
CA VAL A 574 29.12 0.30 -5.36
C VAL A 574 30.06 1.14 -6.24
N GLU A 575 31.38 1.07 -6.04
CA GLU A 575 32.34 1.82 -6.85
C GLU A 575 32.28 1.40 -8.33
N TRP A 576 32.34 0.10 -8.59
CA TRP A 576 32.21 -0.44 -9.94
C TRP A 576 30.84 -0.12 -10.56
N LEU A 577 29.76 -0.16 -9.77
CA LEU A 577 28.41 0.16 -10.25
C LEU A 577 28.29 1.63 -10.69
N ARG A 578 29.01 2.56 -10.06
CA ARG A 578 29.08 3.96 -10.52
C ARG A 578 29.76 4.06 -11.89
N ASP A 579 30.83 3.30 -12.11
CA ASP A 579 31.60 3.37 -13.36
C ASP A 579 30.86 2.76 -14.56
N VAL A 580 30.09 1.69 -14.34
CA VAL A 580 29.32 1.04 -15.43
C VAL A 580 28.02 1.77 -15.77
N VAL A 581 27.59 2.68 -14.91
CA VAL A 581 26.46 3.58 -15.13
C VAL A 581 27.02 4.89 -15.67
N PRO A 582 27.07 5.11 -16.99
CA PRO A 582 27.35 6.46 -17.48
C PRO A 582 26.30 7.41 -16.89
N PRO A 583 26.68 8.61 -16.42
CA PRO A 583 25.71 9.62 -16.03
C PRO A 583 24.75 9.79 -17.19
N ASP A 584 23.45 9.73 -16.89
CA ASP A 584 22.41 9.83 -17.90
C ASP A 584 22.66 11.12 -18.71
N PRO A 585 22.85 11.06 -20.05
CA PRO A 585 23.19 12.24 -20.83
C PRO A 585 22.12 13.34 -20.78
N THR A 586 20.92 13.02 -20.25
CA THR A 586 19.86 14.00 -19.96
C THR A 586 20.09 14.83 -18.70
N THR A 587 21.14 14.55 -17.91
CA THR A 587 21.48 15.26 -16.65
C THR A 587 22.90 15.83 -16.64
N SER A 588 23.47 16.21 -17.79
CA SER A 588 24.77 16.90 -17.80
C SER A 588 24.70 18.24 -17.06
N PRO A 589 25.52 18.47 -16.02
CA PRO A 589 25.67 19.77 -15.39
C PRO A 589 26.24 20.77 -16.41
N VAL A 590 25.69 21.98 -16.44
CA VAL A 590 26.29 23.13 -17.15
C VAL A 590 27.73 23.30 -16.66
N PRO A 591 28.74 23.44 -17.54
CA PRO A 591 30.13 23.57 -17.13
C PRO A 591 30.32 24.76 -16.18
N GLN A 592 30.88 24.49 -14.99
CA GLN A 592 31.35 25.56 -14.11
C GLN A 592 32.41 26.39 -14.85
N PRO A 593 32.28 27.73 -14.88
CA PRO A 593 33.34 28.58 -15.40
C PRO A 593 34.55 28.48 -14.48
N THR A 594 35.68 28.03 -15.04
CA THR A 594 37.01 28.15 -14.44
C THR A 594 37.28 29.65 -14.23
N GLY A 595 37.22 30.09 -12.98
CA GLY A 595 37.55 31.46 -12.61
C GLY A 595 39.06 31.64 -12.59
N ASP A 596 39.54 32.60 -13.38
CA ASP A 596 40.90 33.12 -13.36
C ASP A 596 41.31 33.57 -11.95
N GLU A 597 42.24 32.84 -11.34
CA GLU A 597 43.01 33.36 -10.20
C GLU A 597 44.06 34.35 -10.72
N THR A 598 43.81 35.62 -10.45
CA THR A 598 44.82 36.67 -10.55
C THR A 598 45.81 36.47 -9.40
N THR A 599 46.95 35.82 -9.66
CA THR A 599 48.07 35.73 -8.70
C THR A 599 49.15 36.72 -9.09
N GLU A 600 49.49 37.60 -8.15
CA GLU A 600 50.61 38.55 -8.24
C GLU A 600 51.94 37.83 -8.52
N ALA A 601 52.73 38.45 -9.38
CA ALA A 601 54.04 37.98 -9.79
C ALA A 601 55.07 38.07 -8.66
N THR A 602 55.86 37.02 -8.46
CA THR A 602 57.29 37.15 -8.11
C THR A 602 58.09 35.98 -8.70
N SER A 603 59.16 36.35 -9.40
CA SER A 603 60.05 35.55 -10.25
C SER A 603 60.89 34.46 -9.59
N GLU A 604 61.47 33.65 -10.51
CA GLU A 604 62.73 32.88 -10.49
C GLU A 604 62.52 31.36 -10.41
N LEU A 605 63.19 30.48 -11.17
CA LEU A 605 64.07 30.49 -12.35
C LEU A 605 64.42 28.98 -12.56
N HIS A 606 64.27 28.44 -13.79
CA HIS A 606 64.97 27.26 -14.38
C HIS A 606 65.16 25.93 -13.56
N THR A 607 65.15 24.71 -14.10
CA THR A 607 65.28 24.13 -15.44
C THR A 607 64.84 22.66 -15.38
N THR A 608 64.42 22.16 -16.52
CA THR A 608 64.26 20.76 -16.97
C THR A 608 65.43 19.84 -16.61
N ASP A 609 65.17 18.57 -16.25
CA ASP A 609 65.43 17.40 -17.12
C ASP A 609 65.24 16.03 -16.42
N THR A 610 64.36 15.23 -17.04
CA THR A 610 64.58 13.89 -17.63
C THR A 610 65.47 12.83 -16.93
N VAL A 611 64.97 11.57 -16.94
CA VAL A 611 65.66 10.27 -17.20
C VAL A 611 65.50 9.17 -16.11
N ALA A 612 64.67 8.18 -16.47
CA ALA A 612 64.92 6.71 -16.53
C ALA A 612 65.17 5.83 -15.27
N THR A 613 64.33 4.78 -15.21
CA THR A 613 64.59 3.33 -15.03
C THR A 613 65.50 2.83 -13.87
N THR A 614 65.01 1.85 -13.09
CA THR A 614 65.39 0.40 -13.14
C THR A 614 65.11 -0.32 -11.80
N GLU A 615 64.63 -1.54 -11.93
CA GLU A 615 64.44 -2.60 -10.92
C GLU A 615 65.71 -2.91 -10.10
N LEU A 616 65.58 -3.43 -8.86
CA LEU A 616 66.20 -4.71 -8.47
C LEU A 616 65.74 -5.25 -7.10
N HIS A 617 65.58 -6.57 -7.07
CA HIS A 617 65.48 -7.49 -5.93
C HIS A 617 66.42 -7.24 -4.74
N THR A 618 66.00 -7.70 -3.55
CA THR A 618 66.86 -8.56 -2.69
C THR A 618 66.06 -9.36 -1.65
N THR A 619 66.53 -10.59 -1.43
CA THR A 619 66.08 -11.66 -0.53
C THR A 619 66.90 -11.70 0.78
N ASP A 620 66.30 -12.31 1.81
CA ASP A 620 66.82 -13.12 2.92
C ASP A 620 67.89 -12.58 3.90
N ASN A 621 67.62 -12.57 5.23
CA ASN A 621 67.95 -13.68 6.17
C ASN A 621 67.90 -13.29 7.67
N GLU A 622 67.75 -14.35 8.48
CA GLU A 622 67.62 -14.50 9.93
C GLU A 622 68.61 -13.74 10.86
N ALA A 623 68.17 -13.45 12.10
CA ALA A 623 68.96 -13.74 13.31
C ALA A 623 68.13 -13.72 14.61
N THR A 624 68.46 -14.69 15.46
CA THR A 624 67.90 -15.11 16.74
C THR A 624 68.26 -14.17 17.90
N THR A 625 67.43 -14.07 18.95
CA THR A 625 67.94 -13.94 20.34
C THR A 625 66.91 -14.39 21.38
N ASN A 626 67.37 -15.34 22.22
CA ASN A 626 66.70 -15.86 23.41
C ASN A 626 66.67 -14.83 24.54
N LEU A 627 65.68 -14.95 25.44
CA LEU A 627 65.85 -14.86 26.91
C LEU A 627 64.59 -15.36 27.65
N HIS A 628 64.77 -16.42 28.44
CA HIS A 628 63.97 -16.86 29.59
C HIS A 628 64.41 -16.02 30.84
N PRO A 629 63.78 -16.00 32.06
CA PRO A 629 63.06 -17.12 32.72
C PRO A 629 61.91 -16.80 33.73
N THR A 630 61.33 -17.91 34.25
CA THR A 630 60.81 -18.18 35.62
C THR A 630 59.45 -17.66 36.13
N ASP A 631 58.45 -18.57 36.13
CA ASP A 631 57.88 -19.34 37.28
C ASP A 631 57.39 -18.66 38.59
N THR A 632 56.47 -19.38 39.26
CA THR A 632 55.72 -19.15 40.53
C THR A 632 54.36 -18.44 40.38
N GLY A 633 53.22 -18.92 40.88
CA GLY A 633 52.86 -20.10 41.65
C GLY A 633 51.35 -20.04 41.99
N SER A 634 50.67 -21.18 41.98
CA SER A 634 49.29 -21.36 42.49
C SER A 634 49.29 -21.47 44.03
N PRO A 635 48.18 -21.23 44.75
CA PRO A 635 47.41 -22.41 45.21
C PRO A 635 45.89 -22.22 45.48
N THR A 636 45.15 -23.34 45.35
CA THR A 636 44.01 -23.90 46.16
C THR A 636 42.86 -22.97 46.62
N SER A 637 41.60 -23.19 46.20
CA SER A 637 40.59 -24.15 46.71
C SER A 637 40.01 -23.81 48.09
N GLU A 638 38.71 -23.50 48.16
CA GLU A 638 37.79 -23.95 49.22
C GLU A 638 36.31 -23.65 48.88
N THR A 639 35.43 -24.61 49.19
CA THR A 639 33.96 -24.55 49.21
C THR A 639 33.54 -24.97 50.62
N PRO A 640 32.55 -24.33 51.27
CA PRO A 640 31.27 -25.03 51.57
C PRO A 640 30.02 -24.09 51.60
N THR A 641 28.86 -24.46 51.04
CA THR A 641 27.68 -25.17 51.60
C THR A 641 26.72 -24.35 52.50
N GLU A 642 25.43 -24.36 52.09
CA GLU A 642 24.17 -24.38 52.88
C GLU A 642 23.68 -23.19 53.75
N THR A 643 22.52 -22.59 53.40
CA THR A 643 21.20 -22.81 54.07
C THR A 643 20.13 -21.76 53.67
N SER A 644 18.88 -22.22 53.58
CA SER A 644 17.58 -21.54 53.30
C SER A 644 16.88 -21.14 54.63
N PRO A 645 15.58 -20.71 54.77
CA PRO A 645 14.57 -20.00 53.93
C PRO A 645 13.81 -18.84 54.68
N TYR A 646 12.75 -18.30 54.03
CA TYR A 646 11.55 -17.59 54.56
C TYR A 646 11.69 -16.08 54.91
N ARG A 647 10.70 -15.17 54.78
CA ARG A 647 9.22 -15.25 54.68
C ARG A 647 8.62 -13.91 54.17
N ILE A 648 7.43 -14.05 53.60
CA ILE A 648 6.40 -13.05 53.22
C ILE A 648 5.93 -12.19 54.42
N PRO A 649 5.38 -10.97 54.20
CA PRO A 649 3.96 -10.81 54.56
C PRO A 649 3.11 -10.01 53.53
N THR A 650 1.93 -10.57 53.30
CA THR A 650 0.71 -9.96 52.75
C THR A 650 -0.16 -9.49 53.92
N PHE A 651 -0.95 -8.40 53.81
CA PHE A 651 -2.35 -8.20 54.33
C PHE A 651 -2.80 -6.75 53.96
N ILE A 652 -3.75 -6.53 53.04
CA ILE A 652 -5.24 -6.41 53.13
C ILE A 652 -5.81 -5.10 53.77
N LEU A 653 -6.23 -4.17 52.89
CA LEU A 653 -7.46 -3.32 52.75
C LEU A 653 -8.07 -2.38 53.85
N VAL A 654 -8.13 -1.06 53.50
CA VAL A 654 -9.31 -0.10 53.40
C VAL A 654 -9.77 0.68 54.67
N PRO A 655 -10.38 1.91 54.63
CA PRO A 655 -10.49 3.04 53.65
C PRO A 655 -10.22 4.50 54.19
N ARG A 656 -10.24 5.47 53.24
CA ARG A 656 -10.71 6.90 53.29
C ARG A 656 -9.78 8.03 53.79
N SER A 657 -9.48 8.97 52.87
CA SER A 657 -9.91 10.40 52.89
C SER A 657 -8.82 11.44 52.54
N SER A 658 -9.20 12.34 51.61
CA SER A 658 -8.83 13.76 51.41
C SER A 658 -7.45 14.22 50.87
N SER A 659 -7.47 14.56 49.56
CA SER A 659 -6.88 15.75 48.87
C SER A 659 -5.36 15.91 48.67
N PRO A 660 -4.88 16.72 47.68
CA PRO A 660 -5.38 17.07 46.34
C PRO A 660 -4.40 16.72 45.19
N LYS A 661 -4.91 16.64 43.96
CA LYS A 661 -4.19 16.30 42.71
C LYS A 661 -3.25 17.42 42.22
N PRO A 662 -2.10 17.11 41.59
CA PRO A 662 -1.51 17.91 40.54
C PRO A 662 -2.09 17.51 39.18
N ASN A 663 -2.62 18.48 38.44
CA ASN A 663 -3.05 18.30 37.04
C ASN A 663 -1.82 18.12 36.15
N HIS A 664 -1.47 16.88 35.82
CA HIS A 664 -0.74 16.58 34.60
C HIS A 664 -1.76 16.38 33.48
N PHE A 665 -1.94 17.41 32.65
CA PHE A 665 -2.52 17.24 31.32
C PHE A 665 -1.51 16.41 30.51
N VAL A 666 -1.82 15.13 30.37
CA VAL A 666 -1.23 14.29 29.33
C VAL A 666 -1.94 14.67 28.04
N ASP A 667 -1.23 15.34 27.12
CA ASP A 667 -1.67 15.50 25.74
C ASP A 667 -1.86 14.10 25.15
N ALA A 668 -3.11 13.63 25.13
CA ALA A 668 -3.45 12.45 24.37
C ALA A 668 -3.15 12.77 22.90
N GLN A 669 -2.20 12.04 22.31
CA GLN A 669 -1.97 12.02 20.87
C GLN A 669 -3.27 11.61 20.18
N GLN A 670 -4.09 12.59 19.81
CA GLN A 670 -5.18 12.38 18.87
C GLN A 670 -4.55 12.09 17.51
N THR A 671 -4.69 10.85 17.07
CA THR A 671 -4.29 10.38 15.74
C THR A 671 -5.10 11.13 14.69
N LEU A 672 -4.43 12.01 13.95
CA LEU A 672 -4.99 12.73 12.82
C LEU A 672 -4.72 11.87 11.57
N GLU A 673 -5.76 11.23 11.02
CA GLU A 673 -5.66 10.54 9.73
C GLU A 673 -5.95 11.54 8.61
N LEU A 674 -4.98 11.73 7.73
CA LEU A 674 -4.93 12.81 6.75
C LEU A 674 -5.00 12.28 5.30
N GLY A 675 -5.77 11.24 5.00
CA GLY A 675 -6.30 11.05 3.64
C GLY A 675 -6.13 9.69 2.96
N SER A 676 -7.27 9.13 2.57
CA SER A 676 -7.57 8.66 1.22
C SER A 676 -9.08 8.83 1.04
N LEU A 677 -9.53 9.99 0.58
CA LEU A 677 -10.96 10.29 0.41
C LEU A 677 -11.36 10.11 -1.04
N GLY A 678 -12.18 9.09 -1.32
CA GLY A 678 -12.61 8.76 -2.68
C GLY A 678 -11.49 8.24 -3.61
N GLY A 679 -10.33 7.85 -3.06
CA GLY A 679 -9.17 7.39 -3.83
C GLY A 679 -8.35 8.52 -4.48
N LYS A 680 -8.71 9.80 -4.28
CA LYS A 680 -7.88 10.94 -4.67
C LYS A 680 -6.98 11.33 -3.50
N VAL A 681 -5.69 11.54 -3.77
CA VAL A 681 -4.70 12.02 -2.81
C VAL A 681 -4.35 13.46 -3.18
N TYR A 682 -4.37 14.37 -2.21
CA TYR A 682 -4.00 15.78 -2.38
C TYR A 682 -2.66 16.03 -1.68
N PRO A 683 -1.53 15.77 -2.34
CA PRO A 683 -0.22 15.71 -1.69
C PRO A 683 0.34 17.06 -1.24
N PHE A 684 -0.26 18.15 -1.70
CA PHE A 684 0.03 19.52 -1.29
C PHE A 684 -0.84 19.98 -0.12
N PHE A 685 -1.82 19.19 0.33
CA PHE A 685 -2.73 19.58 1.40
C PHE A 685 -2.04 19.57 2.77
N ALA A 686 -2.27 20.62 3.54
CA ALA A 686 -1.77 20.76 4.89
C ALA A 686 -2.87 21.21 5.85
N VAL A 687 -2.72 20.81 7.12
CA VAL A 687 -3.57 21.27 8.22
C VAL A 687 -2.77 22.19 9.12
N VAL A 688 -3.30 23.37 9.39
CA VAL A 688 -2.71 24.38 10.28
C VAL A 688 -3.49 24.40 11.58
N LYS A 689 -2.82 24.18 12.71
CA LYS A 689 -3.38 24.28 14.05
C LYS A 689 -2.73 25.43 14.79
N SER A 690 -3.55 26.30 15.36
CA SER A 690 -3.09 27.52 16.04
C SER A 690 -3.12 27.32 17.57
N GLY A 691 -1.98 27.54 18.25
CA GLY A 691 -1.78 27.12 19.65
C GLY A 691 -2.61 27.85 20.73
N GLY A 692 -3.46 28.80 20.36
CA GLY A 692 -4.32 29.55 21.29
C GLY A 692 -5.82 29.36 21.10
N HIS A 693 -6.24 28.86 19.94
CA HIS A 693 -7.64 28.74 19.55
C HIS A 693 -7.87 27.38 18.89
N ARG A 694 -9.05 26.77 19.11
CA ARG A 694 -9.44 25.51 18.44
C ARG A 694 -9.63 25.65 16.92
N SER A 695 -9.11 26.72 16.30
CA SER A 695 -9.12 26.89 14.86
C SER A 695 -8.10 25.95 14.23
N THR A 696 -8.64 24.97 13.54
CA THR A 696 -7.91 24.20 12.53
C THR A 696 -8.22 24.85 11.18
N CYS A 697 -7.20 25.08 10.36
CA CYS A 697 -7.37 25.62 9.02
C CYS A 697 -6.72 24.74 7.95
N CYS A 698 -7.21 24.83 6.72
CA CYS A 698 -6.57 24.24 5.55
C CYS A 698 -5.45 25.15 5.05
N ALA A 699 -4.41 24.54 4.48
CA ALA A 699 -3.31 25.22 3.81
C ALA A 699 -2.81 24.39 2.64
N VAL A 700 -2.08 25.05 1.73
CA VAL A 700 -1.46 24.43 0.57
C VAL A 700 0.04 24.64 0.61
N LEU A 701 0.78 23.54 0.54
CA LEU A 701 2.22 23.50 0.38
C LEU A 701 2.58 23.88 -1.06
N TYR A 702 3.31 24.99 -1.25
CA TYR A 702 3.75 25.45 -2.58
C TYR A 702 5.28 25.49 -2.73
N THR A 703 6.03 25.34 -1.63
CA THR A 703 7.43 24.88 -1.62
C THR A 703 7.61 23.83 -0.53
N THR A 704 8.79 23.23 -0.36
CA THR A 704 9.06 22.30 0.75
C THR A 704 8.99 22.94 2.14
N SER A 705 9.06 24.27 2.24
CA SER A 705 9.07 24.99 3.52
C SER A 705 7.98 26.07 3.62
N ARG A 706 7.22 26.34 2.56
CA ARG A 706 6.24 27.43 2.53
C ARG A 706 4.85 26.97 2.15
N LEU A 707 3.87 27.50 2.87
CA LEU A 707 2.46 27.21 2.71
C LEU A 707 1.66 28.49 2.56
N VAL A 708 0.58 28.42 1.80
CA VAL A 708 -0.44 29.47 1.74
C VAL A 708 -1.69 28.99 2.49
N THR A 709 -2.25 29.86 3.31
CA THR A 709 -3.49 29.63 4.07
C THR A 709 -4.37 30.88 4.03
N ALA A 710 -5.54 30.87 4.66
CA ALA A 710 -6.37 32.05 4.77
C ALA A 710 -5.76 33.02 5.79
N CYS A 711 -5.85 34.33 5.55
CA CYS A 711 -5.29 35.36 6.45
C CYS A 711 -5.89 35.24 7.85
N HIS A 712 -7.20 35.04 7.95
CA HIS A 712 -7.89 34.92 9.24
C HIS A 712 -7.36 33.75 10.09
N CYS A 713 -6.78 32.71 9.49
CA CYS A 713 -6.17 31.59 10.20
C CYS A 713 -4.88 31.96 10.97
N LEU A 714 -4.25 33.09 10.62
CA LEU A 714 -3.00 33.56 11.21
C LEU A 714 -3.18 34.73 12.19
N LEU A 715 -4.42 35.23 12.35
CA LEU A 715 -4.74 36.32 13.28
C LEU A 715 -4.96 35.79 14.70
N LYS A 716 -4.70 36.63 15.71
CA LYS A 716 -5.04 36.31 17.11
C LYS A 716 -6.54 36.34 17.38
N ASN A 717 -7.30 37.19 16.69
CA ASN A 717 -8.74 37.33 16.89
C ASN A 717 -9.50 37.44 15.56
N PRO A 718 -9.71 36.31 14.85
CA PRO A 718 -10.35 36.32 13.54
C PRO A 718 -11.88 36.49 13.58
N SER A 719 -12.51 36.45 14.75
CA SER A 719 -13.97 36.50 14.89
C SER A 719 -14.55 37.92 14.83
N ALA A 720 -13.71 38.96 14.94
CA ALA A 720 -14.13 40.35 14.82
C ALA A 720 -13.68 40.92 13.45
N PRO A 721 -14.33 41.99 12.95
CA PRO A 721 -13.78 42.78 11.84
C PRO A 721 -12.30 43.12 12.09
N PHE A 722 -11.46 42.93 11.08
CA PHE A 722 -10.03 43.14 11.17
C PHE A 722 -9.50 43.87 9.93
N GLY A 723 -8.37 44.55 10.07
CA GLY A 723 -7.67 45.22 8.98
C GLY A 723 -6.26 45.60 9.41
N PRO A 724 -5.48 46.24 8.53
CA PRO A 724 -4.11 46.65 8.85
C PRO A 724 -4.09 47.72 9.95
N PRO A 725 -3.12 47.67 10.90
CA PRO A 725 -2.11 46.62 11.08
C PRO A 725 -2.69 45.34 11.70
N HIS A 726 -2.23 44.18 11.23
CA HIS A 726 -2.71 42.88 11.71
C HIS A 726 -2.00 42.42 12.98
N GLU A 727 -2.77 41.91 13.94
CA GLU A 727 -2.22 41.23 15.11
C GLU A 727 -2.09 39.73 14.84
N LEU A 728 -0.89 39.32 14.38
CA LEU A 728 -0.59 37.93 14.02
C LEU A 728 -0.31 37.05 15.25
N GLN A 729 -0.56 35.75 15.11
CA GLN A 729 -0.09 34.76 16.07
C GLN A 729 1.43 34.70 16.12
N GLN A 730 1.97 34.07 17.16
CA GLN A 730 3.40 33.75 17.20
C GLN A 730 3.68 32.58 16.24
N PRO A 731 4.67 32.67 15.33
CA PRO A 731 4.97 31.61 14.38
C PRO A 731 5.15 30.24 15.04
N GLU A 732 5.84 30.18 16.18
CA GLU A 732 6.12 28.96 16.93
C GLU A 732 4.87 28.29 17.52
N LYS A 733 3.75 29.02 17.59
CA LYS A 733 2.44 28.48 18.00
C LYS A 733 1.63 27.92 16.83
N ILE A 734 2.11 28.08 15.61
CA ILE A 734 1.48 27.53 14.41
C ILE A 734 2.06 26.16 14.14
N LYS A 735 1.25 25.12 14.34
CA LYS A 735 1.60 23.73 14.06
C LYS A 735 1.04 23.34 12.69
N VAL A 736 1.91 22.93 11.79
CA VAL A 736 1.56 22.50 10.43
C VAL A 736 1.70 20.98 10.33
N LEU A 737 0.67 20.32 9.82
CA LEU A 737 0.61 18.88 9.64
C LEU A 737 0.44 18.55 8.16
N VAL A 738 1.34 17.73 7.60
CA VAL A 738 1.35 17.32 6.19
C VAL A 738 1.51 15.80 6.08
N GLY A 739 0.73 15.16 5.21
CA GLY A 739 0.81 13.72 4.93
C GLY A 739 -0.29 12.90 5.59
N CYS A 740 -0.62 11.75 5.00
CA CYS A 740 -1.94 11.14 5.13
C CYS A 740 -2.16 10.07 6.21
N HIS A 741 -1.09 9.55 6.79
CA HIS A 741 -1.17 8.45 7.75
C HIS A 741 -0.17 8.67 8.88
N PRO A 742 -0.41 8.21 10.13
CA PRO A 742 0.50 8.42 11.26
C PRO A 742 1.99 8.09 11.03
N PRO A 743 2.38 7.03 10.28
CA PRO A 743 3.80 6.82 9.97
C PRO A 743 4.38 7.83 8.96
N LEU A 744 3.53 8.52 8.21
CA LEU A 744 3.92 9.49 7.17
C LEU A 744 3.55 10.93 7.54
N LEU A 745 2.92 11.16 8.69
CA LEU A 745 2.49 12.47 9.14
C LEU A 745 3.71 13.27 9.60
N GLN A 746 4.09 14.27 8.82
CA GLN A 746 5.13 15.22 9.23
C GLN A 746 4.48 16.39 9.94
N VAL A 747 5.03 16.70 11.11
CA VAL A 747 4.65 17.86 11.91
C VAL A 747 5.80 18.85 11.86
N ARG A 748 5.48 20.10 11.55
CA ARG A 748 6.40 21.24 11.58
C ARG A 748 5.77 22.40 12.32
N TYR A 749 6.60 23.35 12.74
CA TYR A 749 6.15 24.58 13.39
C TYR A 749 6.49 25.78 12.51
N GLY A 750 5.68 26.83 12.59
CA GLY A 750 5.97 28.09 11.90
C GLY A 750 7.27 28.70 12.43
N SER A 751 8.14 29.14 11.53
CA SER A 751 9.29 30.01 11.82
C SER A 751 8.98 31.46 11.49
N PHE A 752 8.16 31.68 10.46
CA PHE A 752 7.70 32.99 10.03
C PHE A 752 6.27 32.90 9.51
N ILE A 753 5.46 33.92 9.80
CA ILE A 753 4.11 34.04 9.25
C ILE A 753 3.85 35.48 8.82
N MET A 754 3.06 35.64 7.77
CA MET A 754 2.59 36.95 7.31
C MET A 754 1.24 36.85 6.62
N VAL A 755 0.57 37.99 6.45
CA VAL A 755 -0.70 38.08 5.72
C VAL A 755 -0.61 39.15 4.64
N HIS A 756 -1.49 39.08 3.64
CA HIS A 756 -1.56 40.10 2.60
C HIS A 756 -1.79 41.48 3.23
N PRO A 757 -1.07 42.53 2.83
CA PRO A 757 -1.15 43.86 3.48
C PRO A 757 -2.53 44.51 3.33
N GLN A 758 -3.33 44.06 2.36
CA GLN A 758 -4.71 44.50 2.16
C GLN A 758 -5.75 43.50 2.71
N CYS A 759 -5.32 42.47 3.44
CA CYS A 759 -6.24 41.56 4.12
C CYS A 759 -7.12 42.36 5.08
N GLN A 760 -8.43 42.32 4.88
CA GLN A 760 -9.38 42.99 5.77
C GLN A 760 -10.74 42.30 5.74
N SER A 761 -11.41 42.30 6.88
CA SER A 761 -12.78 41.84 7.05
C SER A 761 -13.59 42.94 7.71
N ASN A 762 -14.72 43.28 7.11
CA ASN A 762 -15.72 44.17 7.69
C ASN A 762 -17.10 43.49 7.68
N THR A 763 -18.14 44.25 8.00
CA THR A 763 -19.49 43.68 8.10
C THR A 763 -20.09 43.24 6.77
N THR A 764 -19.53 43.66 5.63
CA THR A 764 -20.10 43.40 4.29
C THR A 764 -19.15 42.65 3.36
N ALA A 765 -17.85 42.61 3.62
CA ALA A 765 -16.88 41.85 2.85
C ALA A 765 -15.65 41.38 3.64
N MET A 766 -15.06 40.30 3.15
CA MET A 766 -13.71 39.86 3.50
C MET A 766 -12.86 39.80 2.22
N VAL A 767 -11.78 40.58 2.15
CA VAL A 767 -10.97 40.74 0.93
C VAL A 767 -9.50 40.44 1.21
N TYR A 768 -8.81 39.91 0.19
CA TYR A 768 -7.40 39.48 0.27
C TYR A 768 -7.13 38.55 1.45
N ASP A 769 -7.98 37.55 1.64
CA ASP A 769 -7.88 36.59 2.74
C ASP A 769 -6.76 35.56 2.49
N PHE A 770 -5.52 36.04 2.38
CA PHE A 770 -4.32 35.24 2.13
C PHE A 770 -3.28 35.43 3.25
N GLY A 771 -2.76 34.31 3.72
CA GLY A 771 -1.68 34.19 4.68
C GLY A 771 -0.59 33.28 4.14
N MET A 772 0.65 33.54 4.54
CA MET A 772 1.81 32.70 4.24
C MET A 772 2.45 32.21 5.53
N ILE A 773 2.82 30.94 5.56
CA ILE A 773 3.55 30.29 6.65
C ILE A 773 4.85 29.73 6.07
N GLU A 774 5.98 30.08 6.68
CA GLU A 774 7.25 29.41 6.48
C GLU A 774 7.56 28.54 7.69
N VAL A 775 7.75 27.25 7.50
CA VAL A 775 8.03 26.31 8.59
C VAL A 775 9.51 26.27 8.94
N SER A 776 9.82 25.92 10.19
CA SER A 776 11.19 25.91 10.74
C SER A 776 12.11 24.88 10.07
N GLU A 777 11.55 23.79 9.58
CA GLU A 777 12.28 22.74 8.86
C GLU A 777 11.46 22.36 7.64
N PRO A 778 12.09 22.18 6.47
CA PRO A 778 11.39 21.73 5.28
C PRO A 778 10.72 20.37 5.52
N PHE A 779 9.61 20.15 4.83
CA PHE A 779 9.00 18.83 4.72
C PHE A 779 9.88 17.96 3.82
N GLU A 780 10.13 16.74 4.26
CA GLU A 780 10.79 15.74 3.42
C GLU A 780 9.80 15.29 2.35
N LEU A 781 10.16 15.57 1.09
CA LEU A 781 9.43 15.08 -0.07
C LEU A 781 9.59 13.57 -0.12
N LEU A 782 8.49 12.84 0.09
CA LEU A 782 8.48 11.41 -0.15
C LEU A 782 8.40 11.18 -1.66
N CYS A 783 9.25 10.30 -2.18
CA CYS A 783 9.39 10.01 -3.62
C CYS A 783 8.11 9.49 -4.32
N ASP A 784 7.03 9.25 -3.57
CA ASP A 784 5.79 8.61 -4.03
C ASP A 784 4.70 9.60 -4.44
N GLY A 785 5.03 10.89 -4.64
CA GLY A 785 4.03 11.91 -5.00
C GLY A 785 2.96 12.16 -3.93
N GLN A 786 3.10 11.57 -2.73
CA GLN A 786 2.20 11.79 -1.58
C GLN A 786 2.46 13.12 -0.84
N LYS A 787 3.62 13.74 -1.09
CA LYS A 787 3.98 15.08 -0.62
C LYS A 787 4.69 15.81 -1.75
N ALA A 788 3.96 16.65 -2.46
CA ALA A 788 4.48 17.39 -3.59
C ALA A 788 3.98 18.84 -3.48
N PRO A 789 4.88 19.83 -3.43
CA PRO A 789 4.47 21.22 -3.48
C PRO A 789 3.76 21.50 -4.80
N ARG A 790 2.73 22.35 -4.74
CA ARG A 790 2.07 22.89 -5.94
C ARG A 790 2.90 24.03 -6.50
N ASP A 791 3.22 23.97 -7.79
CA ASP A 791 3.76 25.14 -8.50
C ASP A 791 2.61 26.11 -8.85
N ILE A 792 2.16 26.84 -7.82
CA ILE A 792 1.09 27.83 -7.95
C ILE A 792 1.45 28.96 -8.92
N PHE A 793 2.75 29.19 -9.18
CA PHE A 793 3.20 30.22 -10.12
C PHE A 793 2.98 29.77 -11.57
N ALA A 794 3.32 28.52 -11.89
CA ALA A 794 3.06 27.93 -13.21
C ALA A 794 1.57 27.71 -13.49
N GLU A 795 0.74 27.66 -12.44
CA GLU A 795 -0.70 27.44 -12.55
C GLU A 795 -1.54 28.69 -12.76
N GLN A 796 -0.97 29.89 -12.60
CA GLN A 796 -1.72 31.16 -12.61
C GLN A 796 -2.64 31.29 -13.84
N GLY A 797 -2.14 30.99 -15.04
CA GLY A 797 -2.94 31.06 -16.27
C GLY A 797 -4.12 30.09 -16.30
N ALA A 798 -3.95 28.88 -15.77
CA ALA A 798 -5.02 27.88 -15.71
C ALA A 798 -6.07 28.21 -14.64
N MET A 799 -5.64 28.79 -13.51
CA MET A 799 -6.57 29.33 -12.50
C MET A 799 -7.45 30.44 -13.12
N THR A 800 -6.83 31.42 -13.79
CA THR A 800 -7.55 32.51 -14.47
C THR A 800 -8.50 31.97 -15.54
N GLN A 801 -8.07 30.98 -16.33
CA GLN A 801 -8.93 30.35 -17.33
C GLN A 801 -10.14 29.64 -16.72
N ALA A 802 -9.96 28.89 -15.62
CA ALA A 802 -11.05 28.21 -14.92
C ALA A 802 -12.05 29.21 -14.33
N ILE A 803 -11.57 30.33 -13.77
CA ILE A 803 -12.42 31.42 -13.24
C ILE A 803 -13.29 32.06 -14.33
N HIS A 804 -12.73 32.26 -15.52
CA HIS A 804 -13.47 32.86 -16.64
C HIS A 804 -14.37 31.88 -17.40
N ASN A 805 -14.24 30.57 -17.17
CA ASN A 805 -15.04 29.51 -17.81
C ASN A 805 -15.75 28.59 -16.79
N PRO A 806 -16.62 29.13 -15.92
CA PRO A 806 -17.22 28.37 -14.82
C PRO A 806 -18.16 27.24 -15.29
N GLY A 807 -18.80 27.38 -16.46
CA GLY A 807 -19.79 26.42 -16.96
C GLY A 807 -19.25 25.04 -17.33
N THR A 808 -17.94 24.91 -17.53
CA THR A 808 -17.27 23.64 -17.90
C THR A 808 -16.36 23.12 -16.79
N THR A 809 -16.25 23.84 -15.68
CA THR A 809 -15.24 23.61 -14.65
C THR A 809 -15.84 22.81 -13.50
N HIS A 810 -15.32 21.61 -13.25
CA HIS A 810 -15.70 20.80 -12.10
C HIS A 810 -14.84 21.16 -10.89
N CYS A 811 -15.46 21.54 -9.78
CA CYS A 811 -14.74 21.92 -8.56
C CYS A 811 -15.04 20.98 -7.39
N GLU A 812 -14.07 20.86 -6.51
CA GLU A 812 -14.08 20.13 -5.25
C GLU A 812 -13.64 21.09 -4.15
N GLU A 813 -14.43 21.20 -3.09
CA GLU A 813 -14.09 21.91 -1.86
C GLU A 813 -13.47 20.91 -0.88
N LEU A 814 -12.25 21.19 -0.41
CA LEU A 814 -11.60 20.47 0.67
C LEU A 814 -11.83 21.20 1.99
N ASP A 815 -12.76 20.68 2.78
CA ASP A 815 -13.18 21.20 4.08
C ASP A 815 -12.58 20.37 5.22
N TYR A 816 -12.43 20.96 6.39
CA TYR A 816 -12.00 20.25 7.61
C TYR A 816 -13.19 20.14 8.56
N ASP A 817 -13.66 18.91 8.80
CA ASP A 817 -14.70 18.68 9.79
C ASP A 817 -14.09 18.62 11.19
N SER A 818 -14.69 19.35 12.12
CA SER A 818 -14.20 19.47 13.50
C SER A 818 -14.73 18.37 14.42
N ALA A 819 -15.81 17.67 14.03
CA ALA A 819 -16.50 16.71 14.88
C ALA A 819 -15.97 15.27 14.71
N PRO A 820 -15.42 14.93 13.53
CA PRO A 820 -14.32 13.97 13.46
C PRO A 820 -13.20 14.57 12.61
N THR A 821 -11.95 14.51 13.07
CA THR A 821 -10.80 15.18 12.45
C THR A 821 -10.40 14.57 11.09
N TYR A 822 -11.25 14.71 10.08
CA TYR A 822 -11.05 14.28 8.70
C TYR A 822 -11.27 15.45 7.73
N ILE A 823 -10.74 15.28 6.52
CA ILE A 823 -11.02 16.17 5.39
C ILE A 823 -12.34 15.72 4.74
N VAL A 824 -13.20 16.66 4.36
CA VAL A 824 -14.39 16.39 3.56
C VAL A 824 -14.17 16.94 2.16
N VAL A 825 -14.45 16.12 1.14
CA VAL A 825 -14.43 16.54 -0.25
C VAL A 825 -15.86 16.76 -0.72
N VAL A 826 -16.23 18.00 -1.01
CA VAL A 826 -17.58 18.37 -1.47
C VAL A 826 -17.51 18.84 -2.91
N ARG A 827 -18.24 18.20 -3.83
CA ARG A 827 -18.33 18.70 -5.20
C ARG A 827 -19.09 20.04 -5.25
N LYS A 828 -18.52 21.00 -5.97
CA LYS A 828 -19.06 22.35 -6.14
C LYS A 828 -19.10 22.71 -7.61
N GLY A 829 -20.16 23.42 -8.02
CA GLY A 829 -20.22 24.09 -9.31
C GLY A 829 -19.70 25.51 -9.15
N LEU A 830 -18.77 25.94 -10.00
CA LEU A 830 -18.33 27.33 -10.02
C LEU A 830 -19.45 28.21 -10.56
N SER A 831 -19.74 29.33 -9.91
CA SER A 831 -20.77 30.26 -10.37
C SER A 831 -20.17 31.33 -11.29
N PHE A 832 -20.97 31.88 -12.19
CA PHE A 832 -20.53 33.03 -12.99
C PHE A 832 -20.31 34.25 -12.09
N ILE A 833 -19.20 34.97 -12.29
CA ILE A 833 -18.82 36.17 -11.49
C ILE A 833 -19.97 37.17 -11.34
N LYS A 834 -20.67 37.47 -12.45
CA LYS A 834 -21.83 38.39 -12.42
C LYS A 834 -23.01 37.85 -11.62
N SER A 835 -23.19 36.53 -11.57
CA SER A 835 -24.19 35.89 -10.71
C SER A 835 -23.79 36.04 -9.24
N CYS A 836 -22.52 35.78 -8.90
CA CYS A 836 -22.00 35.96 -7.54
C CYS A 836 -22.25 37.37 -7.03
N GLU A 837 -21.91 38.38 -7.84
CA GLU A 837 -22.10 39.79 -7.49
C GLU A 837 -23.58 40.10 -7.28
N PHE A 838 -24.45 39.64 -8.17
CA PHE A 838 -25.89 39.83 -8.07
C PHE A 838 -26.46 39.20 -6.79
N ASP A 839 -26.11 37.94 -6.52
CA ASP A 839 -26.59 37.18 -5.37
C ASP A 839 -26.12 37.82 -4.06
N LEU A 840 -24.86 38.26 -3.97
CA LEU A 840 -24.33 38.92 -2.78
C LEU A 840 -24.92 40.31 -2.54
N ASN A 841 -25.10 41.11 -3.60
CA ASN A 841 -25.70 42.44 -3.49
C ASN A 841 -27.14 42.38 -2.95
N LYS A 842 -27.90 41.31 -3.28
CA LYS A 842 -29.24 41.06 -2.72
C LYS A 842 -29.23 40.95 -1.19
N HIS A 843 -28.11 40.51 -0.61
CA HIS A 843 -27.91 40.37 0.84
C HIS A 843 -27.17 41.57 1.46
N GLY A 844 -26.92 42.64 0.71
CA GLY A 844 -26.13 43.79 1.18
C GLY A 844 -24.65 43.46 1.42
N LEU A 845 -24.16 42.40 0.77
CA LEU A 845 -22.78 41.94 0.86
C LEU A 845 -21.99 42.46 -0.35
N ASN A 846 -20.76 42.89 -0.09
CA ASN A 846 -19.87 43.40 -1.13
C ASN A 846 -19.07 42.24 -1.73
N PHE A 847 -19.01 42.21 -3.06
CA PHE A 847 -18.20 41.28 -3.84
C PHE A 847 -17.17 42.04 -4.67
N LYS A 848 -15.93 41.55 -4.71
CA LYS A 848 -14.87 42.12 -5.55
C LYS A 848 -14.39 41.09 -6.56
N GLU A 849 -14.90 41.18 -7.79
CA GLU A 849 -14.60 40.23 -8.86
C GLU A 849 -13.09 40.04 -9.13
N SER A 850 -12.27 41.06 -8.90
CA SER A 850 -10.82 41.01 -9.14
C SER A 850 -10.07 40.09 -8.18
N ILE A 851 -10.68 39.73 -7.04
CA ILE A 851 -9.99 39.00 -5.97
C ILE A 851 -10.86 37.91 -5.31
N GLN A 852 -12.13 37.80 -5.70
CA GLN A 852 -13.06 36.81 -5.18
C GLN A 852 -13.72 36.03 -6.31
N VAL A 853 -14.04 34.77 -6.03
CA VAL A 853 -14.86 33.89 -6.84
C VAL A 853 -15.89 33.22 -5.94
N CYS A 854 -17.02 32.76 -6.48
CA CYS A 854 -18.00 32.01 -5.71
C CYS A 854 -18.35 30.66 -6.36
N ALA A 855 -18.79 29.74 -5.52
CA ALA A 855 -19.26 28.42 -5.93
C ALA A 855 -20.60 28.10 -5.26
N ASN A 856 -21.43 27.33 -5.96
CA ASN A 856 -22.76 26.93 -5.51
C ASN A 856 -22.68 26.19 -4.17
N GLN A 857 -23.59 26.49 -3.25
CA GLN A 857 -23.67 25.83 -1.96
C GLN A 857 -24.62 24.61 -2.06
N ASN A 858 -24.15 23.41 -1.66
CA ASN A 858 -25.00 22.21 -1.62
C ASN A 858 -25.79 22.08 -0.30
N SER A 859 -25.45 22.87 0.72
CA SER A 859 -26.09 22.86 2.03
C SER A 859 -25.97 24.22 2.69
N SER A 860 -26.97 24.60 3.49
CA SER A 860 -26.94 25.86 4.23
C SER A 860 -25.80 25.85 5.25
N VAL A 861 -24.82 26.74 5.09
CA VAL A 861 -23.81 26.99 6.13
C VAL A 861 -24.49 27.70 7.29
N VAL A 862 -24.41 27.09 8.48
CA VAL A 862 -24.91 27.70 9.71
C VAL A 862 -23.96 28.84 10.09
N CYS A 863 -24.47 30.08 10.05
CA CYS A 863 -23.76 31.24 10.60
C CYS A 863 -23.27 30.96 12.02
N GLY A 864 -22.05 31.38 12.37
CA GLY A 864 -21.44 31.09 13.66
C GLY A 864 -20.47 29.91 13.66
N GLN A 865 -20.43 29.10 12.59
CA GLN A 865 -19.39 28.09 12.43
C GLN A 865 -18.04 28.74 12.09
N PRO A 866 -16.93 28.31 12.71
CA PRO A 866 -15.62 28.84 12.40
C PRO A 866 -15.29 28.61 10.93
N ASP A 867 -14.67 29.62 10.31
CA ASP A 867 -14.09 29.49 8.98
C ASP A 867 -12.77 28.73 9.10
N HIS A 868 -12.65 27.63 8.34
CA HIS A 868 -11.49 26.75 8.31
C HIS A 868 -10.57 27.07 7.12
N GLY A 869 -10.84 28.12 6.34
CA GLY A 869 -10.05 28.46 5.16
C GLY A 869 -10.03 27.34 4.12
N THR A 870 -11.19 26.72 3.86
CA THR A 870 -11.34 25.54 2.98
C THR A 870 -10.79 25.80 1.58
N LEU A 871 -10.31 24.76 0.90
CA LEU A 871 -9.68 24.93 -0.41
C LEU A 871 -10.65 24.62 -1.52
N LEU A 872 -10.77 25.50 -2.53
CA LEU A 872 -11.50 25.22 -3.75
C LEU A 872 -10.52 24.78 -4.84
N ILE A 873 -10.60 23.51 -5.22
CA ILE A 873 -9.79 22.91 -6.28
C ILE A 873 -10.68 22.64 -7.47
N CYS A 874 -10.27 23.03 -8.66
CA CYS A 874 -11.06 22.86 -9.87
C CYS A 874 -10.26 22.14 -10.95
N GLU A 875 -10.93 21.39 -11.81
CA GLU A 875 -10.34 20.79 -13.00
C GLU A 875 -10.32 21.84 -14.12
N ASP A 876 -9.13 22.15 -14.64
CA ASP A 876 -8.98 23.01 -15.82
C ASP A 876 -9.45 22.28 -17.10
N VAL A 877 -9.41 22.96 -18.25
CA VAL A 877 -9.83 22.38 -19.54
C VAL A 877 -9.00 21.16 -19.99
N THR A 878 -7.87 20.90 -19.35
CA THR A 878 -7.01 19.73 -19.58
C THR A 878 -7.26 18.60 -18.56
N ASN A 879 -8.31 18.73 -17.73
CA ASN A 879 -8.60 17.88 -16.57
C ASN A 879 -7.50 17.88 -15.51
N ARG A 880 -6.64 18.90 -15.50
CA ARG A 880 -5.65 19.08 -14.43
C ARG A 880 -6.30 19.84 -13.30
N GLN A 881 -6.21 19.29 -12.08
CA GLN A 881 -6.65 20.01 -10.89
C GLN A 881 -5.81 21.29 -10.74
N VAL A 882 -6.41 22.41 -10.34
CA VAL A 882 -5.75 23.68 -10.02
C VAL A 882 -6.38 24.27 -8.75
N LEU A 883 -5.58 24.90 -7.91
CA LEU A 883 -6.08 25.56 -6.71
C LEU A 883 -6.72 26.90 -7.10
N LEU A 884 -8.05 26.97 -7.09
CA LEU A 884 -8.77 28.15 -7.55
C LEU A 884 -8.88 29.23 -6.47
N GLY A 885 -9.06 28.83 -5.21
CA GLY A 885 -9.20 29.78 -4.12
C GLY A 885 -9.27 29.16 -2.74
N MET A 886 -9.32 30.03 -1.74
CA MET A 886 -9.43 29.69 -0.32
C MET A 886 -10.69 30.31 0.26
N SER A 887 -11.46 29.58 1.04
CA SER A 887 -12.73 30.06 1.58
C SER A 887 -12.49 31.28 2.44
N SER A 888 -13.37 32.27 2.26
CA SER A 888 -13.25 33.56 2.88
C SER A 888 -14.59 33.99 3.46
N GLY A 889 -14.64 34.19 4.77
CA GLY A 889 -15.76 34.79 5.50
C GLY A 889 -16.96 33.88 5.71
N ARG A 890 -16.77 32.55 5.80
CA ARG A 890 -17.85 31.56 5.98
C ARG A 890 -18.61 31.72 7.31
N ASN A 891 -17.96 32.28 8.33
CA ASN A 891 -18.58 32.63 9.60
C ASN A 891 -19.31 33.98 9.54
N HIS A 892 -18.65 34.96 8.91
CA HIS A 892 -19.08 36.33 8.71
C HIS A 892 -18.16 36.97 7.65
N PRO A 893 -18.67 37.72 6.65
CA PRO A 893 -20.07 38.10 6.42
C PRO A 893 -20.85 37.14 5.51
N TYR A 894 -20.22 36.11 4.95
CA TYR A 894 -20.78 35.25 3.91
C TYR A 894 -21.35 33.95 4.48
N CYS A 895 -22.42 34.07 5.27
CA CYS A 895 -23.11 32.93 5.88
C CYS A 895 -24.62 32.99 5.63
N GLY A 896 -25.32 31.85 5.70
CA GLY A 896 -26.75 31.73 5.39
C GLY A 896 -27.02 30.85 4.16
N GLY A 897 -28.20 30.23 4.12
CA GLY A 897 -28.52 29.19 3.12
C GLY A 897 -28.63 29.66 1.67
N ASP A 898 -28.88 30.97 1.46
CA ASP A 898 -28.98 31.57 0.13
C ASP A 898 -27.68 32.24 -0.33
N VAL A 899 -26.63 32.25 0.50
CA VAL A 899 -25.36 32.91 0.19
C VAL A 899 -24.40 31.89 -0.44
N PRO A 900 -23.90 32.11 -1.67
CA PRO A 900 -22.94 31.20 -2.29
C PRO A 900 -21.64 31.14 -1.48
N GLY A 901 -20.89 30.04 -1.59
CA GLY A 901 -19.58 29.94 -0.94
C GLY A 901 -18.60 30.90 -1.60
N ILE A 902 -17.96 31.78 -0.81
CA ILE A 902 -17.03 32.80 -1.30
C ILE A 902 -15.59 32.36 -1.05
N TYR A 903 -14.75 32.56 -2.06
CA TYR A 903 -13.35 32.18 -2.03
C TYR A 903 -12.49 33.34 -2.50
N ALA A 904 -11.39 33.59 -1.80
CA ALA A 904 -10.34 34.49 -2.25
C ALA A 904 -9.57 33.80 -3.40
N ARG A 905 -9.47 34.50 -4.55
CA ARG A 905 -8.91 33.97 -5.80
C ARG A 905 -7.40 33.76 -5.70
N MET A 906 -6.94 32.53 -5.92
CA MET A 906 -5.51 32.23 -5.82
C MET A 906 -4.68 32.93 -6.91
N ASP A 907 -5.24 33.14 -8.11
CA ASP A 907 -4.54 33.86 -9.19
C ASP A 907 -4.23 35.33 -8.86
N ALA A 908 -5.04 35.96 -8.00
CA ALA A 908 -4.80 37.29 -7.46
C ALA A 908 -3.74 37.31 -6.33
N ALA A 909 -3.51 36.18 -5.66
CA ALA A 909 -2.47 36.06 -4.63
C ALA A 909 -1.08 35.83 -5.22
N VAL A 910 -0.98 35.30 -6.44
CA VAL A 910 0.29 34.88 -7.06
C VAL A 910 1.31 36.02 -7.13
N GLU A 911 0.90 37.24 -7.49
CA GLU A 911 1.83 38.39 -7.56
C GLU A 911 2.41 38.73 -6.18
N TRP A 912 1.55 38.82 -5.17
CA TRP A 912 1.99 39.04 -3.78
C TRP A 912 2.90 37.92 -3.29
N LEU A 913 2.57 36.66 -3.57
CA LEU A 913 3.40 35.52 -3.16
C LEU A 913 4.76 35.52 -3.86
N ARG A 914 4.84 35.99 -5.12
CA ARG A 914 6.09 36.11 -5.88
C ARG A 914 7.02 37.14 -5.24
N ASP A 915 6.48 38.28 -4.81
CA ASP A 915 7.26 39.33 -4.12
C ASP A 915 7.79 38.87 -2.75
N MET A 916 7.13 37.88 -2.13
CA MET A 916 7.55 37.31 -0.84
C MET A 916 8.55 36.16 -0.97
N VAL A 917 8.83 35.69 -2.18
CA VAL A 917 9.92 34.74 -2.43
C VAL A 917 11.14 35.57 -2.82
N PRO A 918 12.18 35.68 -1.97
CA PRO A 918 13.42 36.31 -2.39
C PRO A 918 13.92 35.58 -3.65
N PRO A 919 14.34 36.28 -4.71
CA PRO A 919 14.98 35.61 -5.84
C PRO A 919 16.14 34.80 -5.28
N ASP A 920 16.18 33.51 -5.62
CA ASP A 920 17.26 32.62 -5.20
C ASP A 920 18.59 33.29 -5.61
N PRO A 921 19.50 33.59 -4.66
CA PRO A 921 20.75 34.31 -4.95
C PRO A 921 21.64 33.60 -5.98
N THR A 922 21.31 32.36 -6.38
CA THR A 922 21.98 31.60 -7.44
C THR A 922 21.54 31.95 -8.87
N THR A 923 20.48 32.74 -9.08
CA THR A 923 20.01 33.15 -10.42
C THR A 923 20.36 34.61 -10.74
N ARG A 924 21.58 34.86 -11.23
CA ARG A 924 21.93 36.14 -11.87
C ARG A 924 21.38 36.17 -13.31
N PRO A 925 20.78 37.28 -13.78
CA PRO A 925 20.38 37.41 -15.19
C PRO A 925 21.62 37.35 -16.07
N GLY A 926 21.69 36.37 -16.96
CA GLY A 926 22.73 36.29 -17.99
C GLY A 926 22.63 37.49 -18.96
N PRO A 927 23.75 37.93 -19.55
CA PRO A 927 23.76 39.04 -20.49
C PRO A 927 22.90 38.71 -21.72
N GLN A 928 21.98 39.64 -22.02
CA GLN A 928 21.07 39.57 -23.14
C GLN A 928 21.85 39.51 -24.47
N PRO A 929 21.61 38.53 -25.36
CA PRO A 929 22.36 38.41 -26.60
C PRO A 929 21.99 39.55 -27.54
N THR A 930 22.99 40.37 -27.90
CA THR A 930 22.93 41.30 -29.02
C THR A 930 22.75 40.52 -30.32
N GLY A 931 21.51 40.50 -30.83
CA GLY A 931 21.20 39.96 -32.15
C GLY A 931 21.76 40.87 -33.24
N ASN A 932 22.66 40.33 -34.06
CA ASN A 932 23.05 40.93 -35.33
C ASN A 932 21.90 40.79 -36.33
N GLU A 933 21.41 41.93 -36.81
CA GLU A 933 20.58 42.03 -38.00
C GLU A 933 21.45 41.76 -39.24
N THR A 934 21.15 40.68 -39.95
CA THR A 934 21.62 40.49 -41.33
C THR A 934 20.47 40.84 -42.26
N THR A 935 20.67 41.92 -42.98
CA THR A 935 19.85 42.46 -44.07
C THR A 935 19.86 41.53 -45.27
N GLU A 936 18.71 41.22 -45.85
CA GLU A 936 18.58 41.01 -47.30
C GLU A 936 17.19 41.43 -47.81
N ALA A 937 17.21 42.23 -48.87
CA ALA A 937 16.13 42.94 -49.53
C ALA A 937 15.18 41.97 -50.30
N THR A 938 14.02 42.30 -50.87
CA THR A 938 13.49 43.51 -51.52
C THR A 938 12.00 43.24 -51.85
N SER A 939 11.16 44.29 -51.89
CA SER A 939 10.12 44.56 -52.91
C SER A 939 8.84 45.19 -52.31
N GLU A 940 8.82 46.52 -52.40
CA GLU A 940 7.73 47.39 -52.89
C GLU A 940 6.26 46.94 -52.74
N LEU A 941 5.43 47.72 -52.04
CA LEU A 941 4.55 48.72 -52.69
C LEU A 941 3.88 49.65 -51.65
N SER A 942 3.78 50.92 -52.03
CA SER A 942 3.37 52.10 -51.27
C SER A 942 1.86 52.21 -50.98
N THR A 943 1.47 52.85 -49.87
CA THR A 943 0.61 54.07 -49.88
C THR A 943 0.54 54.77 -48.50
N THR A 944 0.88 56.07 -48.53
CA THR A 944 0.43 57.24 -47.72
C THR A 944 -0.85 57.05 -46.87
N ASP A 945 -1.02 57.63 -45.67
CA ASP A 945 -0.89 59.07 -45.38
C ASP A 945 -0.92 59.43 -43.85
N THR A 946 -0.18 60.50 -43.54
CA THR A 946 -0.24 61.54 -42.48
C THR A 946 -1.00 61.42 -41.14
N GLY A 947 -0.30 61.77 -40.03
CA GLY A 947 -0.89 62.40 -38.84
C GLY A 947 -0.10 62.29 -37.51
N SER A 948 0.75 63.27 -37.19
CA SER A 948 1.31 63.55 -35.83
C SER A 948 0.46 64.63 -35.11
N PRO A 949 0.66 65.06 -33.83
CA PRO A 949 1.65 64.71 -32.77
C PRO A 949 0.97 64.39 -31.39
N THR A 950 1.61 64.00 -30.27
CA THR A 950 2.46 64.82 -29.38
C THR A 950 2.91 63.96 -28.16
N SER A 951 4.17 64.17 -27.76
CA SER A 951 4.84 63.63 -26.56
C SER A 951 4.30 64.20 -25.25
N GLN A 952 4.19 63.38 -24.20
CA GLN A 952 4.58 63.74 -22.81
C GLN A 952 4.97 62.48 -22.00
N THR A 953 6.20 62.51 -21.48
CA THR A 953 6.71 61.65 -20.39
C THR A 953 6.53 62.41 -19.07
N PRO A 954 6.30 61.70 -17.95
CA PRO A 954 7.08 62.04 -16.77
C PRO A 954 7.61 60.83 -15.99
N THR A 955 8.84 61.03 -15.54
CA THR A 955 9.62 60.28 -14.57
C THR A 955 9.07 60.51 -13.16
N GLU A 956 8.95 59.47 -12.33
CA GLU A 956 8.96 59.66 -10.88
C GLU A 956 9.58 58.45 -10.15
N THR A 957 10.69 58.73 -9.47
CA THR A 957 11.42 57.89 -8.52
C THR A 957 10.82 58.01 -7.12
N SER A 958 10.70 56.91 -6.38
CA SER A 958 10.41 56.93 -4.93
C SER A 958 11.33 55.96 -4.17
N PRO A 959 12.01 56.40 -3.09
CA PRO A 959 12.86 55.57 -2.24
C PRO A 959 12.14 55.18 -0.94
N TYR A 960 12.05 53.88 -0.62
CA TYR A 960 11.65 53.44 0.72
C TYR A 960 12.87 53.13 1.60
N ARG A 961 13.03 53.93 2.65
CA ARG A 961 13.93 53.71 3.79
C ARG A 961 13.26 52.80 4.83
N ILE A 962 14.04 51.87 5.36
CA ILE A 962 13.74 51.05 6.54
C ILE A 962 13.85 51.92 7.82
N PRO A 963 12.89 51.90 8.76
CA PRO A 963 13.05 52.60 10.03
C PRO A 963 13.65 51.69 11.12
N THR A 964 14.66 52.23 11.79
CA THR A 964 15.32 51.72 12.99
C THR A 964 14.42 51.89 14.23
N PHE A 965 14.35 50.88 15.09
CA PHE A 965 13.59 50.89 16.35
C PHE A 965 14.29 51.70 17.45
N ILE A 966 13.54 52.58 18.13
CA ILE A 966 13.93 53.23 19.39
C ILE A 966 13.05 52.65 20.51
N LEU A 967 13.67 52.09 21.54
CA LEU A 967 13.01 51.61 22.77
C LEU A 967 12.77 52.77 23.75
N VAL A 968 11.54 52.89 24.27
CA VAL A 968 11.20 53.72 25.43
C VAL A 968 10.40 52.88 26.44
N PRO A 969 10.74 52.88 27.74
CA PRO A 969 10.00 52.10 28.74
C PRO A 969 9.07 52.95 29.66
N ARG A 970 8.09 52.23 30.25
CA ARG A 970 7.28 52.53 31.48
C ARG A 970 6.13 53.56 31.30
N SER A 971 4.99 53.54 32.03
CA SER A 971 4.54 52.86 33.26
C SER A 971 3.03 53.12 33.52
N SER A 972 2.39 52.21 34.28
CA SER A 972 1.28 52.37 35.25
C SER A 972 -0.16 52.79 34.83
N SER A 973 -1.08 51.88 35.16
CA SER A 973 -2.53 52.03 35.43
C SER A 973 -2.85 53.01 36.59
N PRO A 974 -4.10 53.52 36.80
CA PRO A 974 -5.26 52.72 37.24
C PRO A 974 -6.69 53.10 36.71
N LYS A 975 -7.60 52.14 36.90
CA LYS A 975 -9.10 52.03 36.78
C LYS A 975 -9.92 53.11 37.56
N PRO A 976 -11.28 53.05 37.69
CA PRO A 976 -12.42 52.60 36.82
C PRO A 976 -13.71 53.50 36.87
N THR A 977 -14.69 53.30 35.96
CA THR A 977 -16.16 53.53 36.20
C THR A 977 -16.96 52.74 35.12
N LEU A 978 -17.80 51.72 35.34
CA LEU A 978 -19.10 51.49 36.02
C LEU A 978 -20.39 51.90 35.23
N PHE A 979 -21.22 50.89 34.91
CA PHE A 979 -22.65 50.81 34.44
C PHE A 979 -23.07 51.48 33.10
N PHE A 980 -23.83 50.84 32.20
CA PHE A 980 -25.19 50.28 32.38
C PHE A 980 -25.51 49.02 31.53
N ARG A 981 -26.36 48.15 32.10
CA ARG A 981 -27.16 47.11 31.45
C ARG A 981 -28.44 47.75 30.86
N LEU A 982 -28.91 47.27 29.72
CA LEU A 982 -30.34 47.09 29.43
C LEU A 982 -30.53 46.01 28.36
N SER A 983 -31.53 45.16 28.63
CA SER A 983 -31.94 43.99 27.86
C SER A 983 -32.82 44.36 26.66
N CYS A 984 -32.65 43.62 25.56
CA CYS A 984 -33.69 42.89 24.83
C CYS A 984 -33.01 41.67 24.19
#